data_AF-A0AA38XMD8-F1
#
_entry.id   AF-A0AA38XMD8-F1
#
_cell.length_a   1.000
_cell.length_b   1.000
_cell.length_c   1.000
_cell.angle_alpha   90.00
_cell.angle_beta   90.00
_cell.angle_gamma   90.00
#
_symmetry.space_group_name_H-M   'P 1'
#
loop_
_entity.id
_entity.type
_entity.pdbx_description
1 polymer ?
#
loop_
_entity_poly.entity_id
_entity_poly.type
_entity_poly.pdbx_seq_one_letter_code
_entity_poly.pdbx_strand_id
1 'polypeptide(L)'
;MPRRKKFTTVNLSSGGSYSGHTTDDVCTLDVLARKYEEALLETRPTTLYAPNTIYHVDRIQRLFEEYCDKFQLDPQETLRECATARMENFLHWLLRTYTIKKTSTLTTYWRQLSQLYIMWTQRRMDPAVMRQIFVFIEGPLTEEYGLDNEEIEKPLMEADDFVELIRYHWASDINWFPNERQRLQLAAILLLAAFTGSRPQALLDLTYRDLDLYIEKDAETRVDMLRLGVKLTKTKSRQKRKRPKTYTFNLDDNPIFCVITHIVSLAFDDSAFGPPDLKSPDVLFRLRARREKGCQPIPWRKEMLDVPIFRRAIATKEGVKTSPDRALTYNVYQAWVKRLGEALGYLQTLTTYCLRRALGNAINDDPKSNAAVRNLALDHVGSSTIFERNYLSRMIRYSTQDAFWNREADPQAAKSGGRIGRLRDPNRPRKLTNEQGQQVRRLPSVHRLLESRDRVRGVILREFGFLRMAIGEPIHTEYKKLERMVNSTIRAEERALLKCIQRQYDKSAPVEAIQRQIKGTSAEGQELTSESTPMQIKIPERRQIAEAAMSDPAVFTGPKALSRHIKCSATMISLCRQREGRRETRRERLSRKYSRSTGETDTATTVVSTPTLPLSSTPEGCVPLTCQEFQCLFCLCSNLPQEDREKRYAGKHSLQRHAERCRLRHFQEKDRIPCPDKVACRGMVFEGKSHFKNHAASAHLFVL
;
A
#
# COMPACT_ATOMS: atom_id res chain seq x y z
N MET A 1 -42.10 -50.53 11.62
CA MET A 1 -43.04 -49.41 11.81
C MET A 1 -42.50 -48.45 12.88
N PRO A 2 -41.83 -47.34 12.52
CA PRO A 2 -41.42 -46.33 13.49
C PRO A 2 -42.52 -45.26 13.65
N ARG A 3 -42.91 -45.01 14.91
CA ARG A 3 -43.92 -44.03 15.33
C ARG A 3 -43.53 -42.62 14.89
N ARG A 4 -44.34 -42.01 14.01
CA ARG A 4 -44.30 -40.57 13.69
C ARG A 4 -44.61 -39.76 14.96
N LYS A 5 -43.67 -38.91 15.40
CA LYS A 5 -43.97 -37.83 16.36
C LYS A 5 -44.87 -36.81 15.65
N LYS A 6 -46.11 -36.65 16.14
CA LYS A 6 -46.99 -35.54 15.76
C LYS A 6 -46.35 -34.25 16.27
N PHE A 7 -45.95 -33.37 15.36
CA PHE A 7 -45.67 -31.97 15.71
C PHE A 7 -47.01 -31.23 15.72
N THR A 8 -47.49 -30.90 16.91
CA THR A 8 -48.64 -30.01 17.08
C THR A 8 -48.12 -28.58 17.00
N THR A 9 -48.58 -27.82 16.01
CA THR A 9 -48.30 -26.39 15.87
C THR A 9 -48.99 -25.64 17.01
N VAL A 10 -48.23 -25.02 17.91
CA VAL A 10 -48.77 -24.13 18.94
C VAL A 10 -48.77 -22.72 18.37
N ASN A 11 -49.96 -22.21 18.03
CA ASN A 11 -50.16 -20.79 17.75
C ASN A 11 -50.21 -20.04 19.08
N LEU A 12 -49.20 -19.22 19.36
CA LEU A 12 -49.22 -18.31 20.51
C LEU A 12 -49.93 -17.01 20.08
N SER A 13 -51.16 -16.82 20.57
CA SER A 13 -51.82 -15.53 20.60
C SER A 13 -51.09 -14.61 21.59
N SER A 14 -50.88 -13.36 21.17
CA SER A 14 -50.20 -12.32 21.92
C SER A 14 -50.95 -11.93 23.20
N GLY A 15 -50.22 -11.81 24.33
CA GLY A 15 -50.64 -10.93 25.43
C GLY A 15 -51.08 -11.56 26.75
N GLY A 16 -50.49 -12.67 27.20
CA GLY A 16 -50.70 -13.20 28.56
C GLY A 16 -49.47 -12.97 29.45
N SER A 17 -49.63 -12.22 30.54
CA SER A 17 -48.67 -12.09 31.64
C SER A 17 -48.33 -13.47 32.22
N TYR A 18 -47.03 -13.79 32.38
CA TYR A 18 -46.57 -14.98 33.11
C TYR A 18 -46.87 -14.80 34.62
N SER A 19 -48.09 -15.08 35.04
CA SER A 19 -48.44 -15.15 36.46
C SER A 19 -48.18 -16.56 36.99
N GLY A 20 -47.11 -16.70 37.78
CA GLY A 20 -47.15 -17.36 39.09
C GLY A 20 -47.67 -18.79 39.25
N HIS A 21 -47.73 -19.64 38.22
CA HIS A 21 -48.07 -21.06 38.40
C HIS A 21 -46.87 -21.97 38.09
N THR A 22 -46.36 -22.60 39.15
CA THR A 22 -45.40 -23.70 39.12
C THR A 22 -46.09 -24.96 38.62
N THR A 23 -45.89 -25.30 37.34
CA THR A 23 -45.97 -26.69 36.89
C THR A 23 -44.55 -27.25 36.92
N ASP A 24 -44.38 -28.49 37.41
CA ASP A 24 -43.08 -29.16 37.55
C ASP A 24 -42.26 -29.26 36.24
N ASP A 25 -42.88 -28.95 35.10
CA ASP A 25 -42.29 -29.00 33.76
C ASP A 25 -41.84 -27.65 33.19
N VAL A 26 -42.03 -26.51 33.89
CA VAL A 26 -41.66 -25.17 33.37
C VAL A 26 -40.67 -24.45 34.26
N CYS A 27 -39.49 -24.16 33.71
CA CYS A 27 -38.42 -23.45 34.38
C CYS A 27 -38.83 -22.00 34.68
N THR A 28 -38.78 -21.57 35.94
CA THR A 28 -39.14 -20.20 36.32
C THR A 28 -38.20 -19.17 35.71
N LEU A 29 -38.68 -17.93 35.53
CA LEU A 29 -37.90 -16.84 34.94
C LEU A 29 -36.58 -16.61 35.71
N ASP A 30 -36.60 -16.72 37.04
CA ASP A 30 -35.42 -16.56 37.90
C ASP A 30 -34.42 -17.71 37.74
N VAL A 31 -34.89 -18.94 37.54
CA VAL A 31 -34.01 -20.08 37.26
C VAL A 31 -33.40 -19.96 35.86
N LEU A 32 -34.17 -19.50 34.87
CA LEU A 32 -33.67 -19.23 33.53
C LEU A 32 -32.66 -18.06 33.53
N ALA A 33 -32.93 -17.01 34.32
CA ALA A 33 -32.02 -15.88 34.49
C ALA A 33 -30.72 -16.32 35.18
N ARG A 34 -30.79 -17.11 36.26
CA ARG A 34 -29.58 -17.69 36.89
C ARG A 34 -28.81 -18.59 35.94
N LYS A 35 -29.47 -19.47 35.19
CA LYS A 35 -28.81 -20.33 34.19
C LYS A 35 -28.15 -19.51 33.08
N TYR A 36 -28.76 -18.40 32.68
CA TYR A 36 -28.18 -17.47 31.71
C TYR A 36 -26.96 -16.74 32.28
N GLU A 37 -27.03 -16.26 33.52
CA GLU A 37 -25.90 -15.65 34.24
C GLU A 37 -24.77 -16.66 34.49
N GLU A 38 -25.08 -17.88 34.91
CA GLU A 38 -24.11 -19.00 35.03
C GLU A 38 -23.48 -19.30 33.68
N ALA A 39 -24.26 -19.38 32.59
CA ALA A 39 -23.71 -19.58 31.25
C ALA A 39 -22.83 -18.41 30.80
N LEU A 40 -23.14 -17.16 31.18
CA LEU A 40 -22.29 -15.99 30.91
C LEU A 40 -20.97 -16.03 31.71
N LEU A 41 -20.99 -16.56 32.92
CA LEU A 41 -19.81 -16.74 33.78
C LEU A 41 -18.96 -17.96 33.37
N GLU A 42 -19.60 -19.05 32.96
CA GLU A 42 -18.96 -20.30 32.49
C GLU A 42 -18.43 -20.19 31.06
N THR A 43 -19.01 -19.33 30.22
CA THR A 43 -18.46 -19.02 28.89
C THR A 43 -17.23 -18.15 29.01
N ARG A 44 -16.12 -18.76 29.46
CA ARG A 44 -14.77 -18.19 29.31
C ARG A 44 -14.66 -17.67 27.88
N PRO A 45 -14.36 -16.38 27.67
CA PRO A 45 -14.15 -15.84 26.35
C PRO A 45 -12.94 -16.55 25.74
N THR A 46 -13.18 -17.57 24.93
CA THR A 46 -12.17 -18.28 24.12
C THR A 46 -11.67 -17.41 22.95
N THR A 47 -11.65 -16.09 23.14
CA THR A 47 -11.39 -15.12 22.08
C THR A 47 -9.90 -15.02 21.86
N LEU A 48 -9.39 -15.77 20.89
CA LEU A 48 -8.05 -15.57 20.35
C LEU A 48 -8.03 -14.25 19.56
N TYR A 49 -7.40 -13.22 20.12
CA TYR A 49 -7.22 -11.95 19.43
C TYR A 49 -6.10 -12.04 18.39
N ALA A 50 -6.34 -11.44 17.22
CA ALA A 50 -5.30 -11.32 16.20
C ALA A 50 -4.17 -10.40 16.71
N PRO A 51 -2.90 -10.56 16.24
CA PRO A 51 -1.76 -9.75 16.70
C PRO A 51 -1.99 -8.23 16.62
N ASN A 52 -2.65 -7.77 15.55
CA ASN A 52 -2.98 -6.34 15.41
C ASN A 52 -4.04 -5.87 16.42
N THR A 53 -4.95 -6.75 16.84
CA THR A 53 -5.90 -6.43 17.91
C THR A 53 -5.16 -6.31 19.24
N ILE A 54 -4.24 -7.22 19.54
CA ILE A 54 -3.39 -7.17 20.74
C ILE A 54 -2.61 -5.85 20.79
N TYR A 55 -1.92 -5.48 19.71
CA TYR A 55 -1.20 -4.20 19.63
C TYR A 55 -2.08 -2.97 19.95
N HIS A 56 -3.34 -2.98 19.51
CA HIS A 56 -4.29 -1.90 19.81
C HIS A 56 -4.77 -1.93 21.26
N VAL A 57 -4.98 -3.12 21.83
CA VAL A 57 -5.32 -3.30 23.24
C VAL A 57 -4.16 -2.85 24.14
N ASP A 58 -2.92 -3.24 23.83
CA ASP A 58 -1.73 -2.79 24.56
C ASP A 58 -1.58 -1.26 24.53
N ARG A 59 -2.03 -0.62 23.45
CA ARG A 59 -2.02 0.85 23.35
C ARG A 59 -3.04 1.47 24.29
N ILE A 60 -4.30 0.98 24.31
CA ILE A 60 -5.30 1.54 25.22
C ILE A 60 -4.97 1.23 26.68
N GLN A 61 -4.35 0.07 26.94
CA GLN A 61 -3.83 -0.29 28.25
C GLN A 61 -2.86 0.78 28.77
N ARG A 62 -1.82 1.14 28.01
CA ARG A 62 -0.88 2.18 28.43
C ARG A 62 -1.55 3.53 28.72
N LEU A 63 -2.55 3.90 27.92
CA LEU A 63 -3.30 5.13 28.14
C LEU A 63 -4.15 5.06 29.42
N PHE A 64 -4.72 3.90 29.70
CA PHE A 64 -5.51 3.67 30.91
C PHE A 64 -4.64 3.62 32.16
N GLU A 65 -3.46 2.98 32.09
CA GLU A 65 -2.45 2.98 33.14
C GLU A 65 -1.98 4.42 33.45
N GLU A 66 -1.64 5.21 32.42
CA GLU A 66 -1.26 6.63 32.58
C GLU A 66 -2.37 7.46 33.26
N TYR A 67 -3.64 7.19 32.93
CA TYR A 67 -4.78 7.82 33.60
C TYR A 67 -4.86 7.40 35.07
N CYS A 68 -4.79 6.10 35.36
CA CYS A 68 -4.85 5.56 36.71
C CYS A 68 -3.72 6.07 37.60
N ASP A 69 -2.50 6.16 37.07
CA ASP A 69 -1.32 6.70 37.77
C ASP A 69 -1.56 8.13 38.26
N LYS A 70 -2.25 8.96 37.45
CA LYS A 70 -2.57 10.35 37.82
C LYS A 70 -3.50 10.45 39.03
N PHE A 71 -4.35 9.45 39.24
CA PHE A 71 -5.30 9.38 40.36
C PHE A 71 -4.87 8.39 41.44
N GLN A 72 -3.65 7.81 41.34
CA GLN A 72 -3.11 6.81 42.26
C GLN A 72 -4.05 5.59 42.42
N LEU A 73 -4.65 5.16 41.31
CA LEU A 73 -5.57 4.02 41.26
C LEU A 73 -4.85 2.77 40.74
N ASP A 74 -5.24 1.58 41.22
CA ASP A 74 -4.81 0.34 40.59
C ASP A 74 -5.55 0.14 39.25
N PRO A 75 -4.86 0.02 38.10
CA PRO A 75 -5.52 -0.11 36.81
C PRO A 75 -6.39 -1.37 36.69
N GLN A 76 -5.97 -2.50 37.24
CA GLN A 76 -6.71 -3.76 37.08
C GLN A 76 -7.99 -3.76 37.90
N GLU A 77 -7.93 -3.28 39.15
CA GLU A 77 -9.08 -3.12 40.03
C GLU A 77 -10.07 -2.10 39.46
N THR A 78 -9.57 -0.93 39.05
CA THR A 78 -10.39 0.13 38.45
C THR A 78 -11.15 -0.36 37.22
N LEU A 79 -10.45 -1.09 36.33
CA LEU A 79 -11.12 -1.64 35.13
C LEU A 79 -12.06 -2.78 35.50
N ARG A 80 -11.74 -3.62 36.49
CA ARG A 80 -12.59 -4.74 36.94
C ARG A 80 -13.91 -4.23 37.53
N GLU A 81 -13.87 -3.19 38.35
CA GLU A 81 -15.06 -2.51 38.89
C GLU A 81 -15.90 -1.90 37.75
N CYS A 82 -15.24 -1.36 36.72
CA CYS A 82 -15.89 -0.80 35.53
C CYS A 82 -17.00 0.23 35.84
N ALA A 83 -16.83 1.00 36.93
CA ALA A 83 -17.80 2.02 37.30
C ALA A 83 -17.99 3.04 36.16
N THR A 84 -19.24 3.27 35.73
CA THR A 84 -19.55 4.11 34.57
C THR A 84 -18.90 5.50 34.69
N ALA A 85 -19.05 6.17 35.83
CA ALA A 85 -18.46 7.49 36.07
C ALA A 85 -16.94 7.52 35.90
N ARG A 86 -16.24 6.43 36.22
CA ARG A 86 -14.79 6.31 36.03
C ARG A 86 -14.43 6.16 34.55
N MET A 87 -15.19 5.35 33.81
CA MET A 87 -14.99 5.17 32.37
C MET A 87 -15.28 6.47 31.60
N GLU A 88 -16.34 7.19 31.99
CA GLU A 88 -16.66 8.52 31.45
C GLU A 88 -15.52 9.52 31.71
N ASN A 89 -15.00 9.56 32.94
CA ASN A 89 -13.89 10.43 33.30
C ASN A 89 -12.60 10.12 32.54
N PHE A 90 -12.29 8.82 32.32
CA PHE A 90 -11.18 8.40 31.47
C PHE A 90 -11.33 8.91 30.03
N LEU A 91 -12.52 8.82 29.44
CA LEU A 91 -12.78 9.31 28.09
C LEU A 91 -12.67 10.84 27.99
N HIS A 92 -13.15 11.57 29.01
CA HIS A 92 -12.91 13.02 29.13
C HIS A 92 -11.42 13.34 29.21
N TRP A 93 -10.66 12.62 30.05
CA TRP A 93 -9.23 12.82 30.18
C TRP A 93 -8.50 12.58 28.85
N LEU A 94 -8.89 11.55 28.10
CA LEU A 94 -8.34 11.29 26.76
C LEU A 94 -8.58 12.47 25.81
N LEU A 95 -9.78 13.06 25.81
CA LEU A 95 -10.13 14.20 24.96
C LEU A 95 -9.40 15.48 25.36
N ARG A 96 -9.16 15.70 26.66
CA ARG A 96 -8.40 16.85 27.16
C ARG A 96 -6.90 16.72 26.94
N THR A 97 -6.37 15.51 26.98
CA THR A 97 -4.93 15.23 26.91
C THR A 97 -4.45 15.05 25.47
N TYR A 98 -5.26 14.44 24.62
CA TYR A 98 -4.90 14.07 23.26
C TYR A 98 -5.80 14.75 22.22
N THR A 99 -5.22 15.10 21.07
CA THR A 99 -5.98 15.68 19.95
C THR A 99 -6.82 14.62 19.23
N ILE A 100 -8.00 14.33 19.77
CA ILE A 100 -9.02 13.47 19.17
C ILE A 100 -10.12 14.36 18.59
N LYS A 101 -10.44 14.17 17.32
CA LYS A 101 -11.41 15.03 16.60
C LYS A 101 -12.65 14.30 16.11
N LYS A 102 -12.70 12.97 16.27
CA LYS A 102 -13.71 12.11 15.64
C LYS A 102 -14.36 11.24 16.69
N THR A 103 -15.69 11.23 16.76
CA THR A 103 -16.48 10.38 17.67
C THR A 103 -16.12 8.91 17.49
N SER A 104 -16.04 8.45 16.24
CA SER A 104 -15.65 7.07 15.89
C SER A 104 -14.28 6.62 16.43
N THR A 105 -13.34 7.55 16.66
CA THR A 105 -12.04 7.22 17.28
C THR A 105 -12.22 6.91 18.75
N LEU A 106 -13.01 7.71 19.47
CA LEU A 106 -13.30 7.50 20.88
C LEU A 106 -14.10 6.21 21.09
N THR A 107 -15.11 5.97 20.25
CA THR A 107 -15.83 4.68 20.20
C THR A 107 -14.88 3.49 20.00
N THR A 108 -13.84 3.65 19.18
CA THR A 108 -12.86 2.59 18.96
C THR A 108 -12.00 2.34 20.19
N TYR A 109 -11.58 3.39 20.90
CA TYR A 109 -10.88 3.27 22.18
C TYR A 109 -11.76 2.59 23.24
N TRP A 110 -13.04 2.95 23.34
CA TRP A 110 -13.97 2.25 24.23
C TRP A 110 -14.08 0.76 23.92
N ARG A 111 -14.19 0.39 22.65
CA ARG A 111 -14.19 -1.02 22.23
C ARG A 111 -12.88 -1.75 22.56
N GLN A 112 -11.75 -1.06 22.49
CA GLN A 112 -10.45 -1.64 22.87
C GLN A 112 -10.34 -1.79 24.39
N LEU A 113 -10.84 -0.85 25.16
CA LEU A 113 -10.88 -0.94 26.62
C LEU A 113 -11.78 -2.10 27.08
N SER A 114 -12.92 -2.30 26.41
CA SER A 114 -13.77 -3.49 26.61
C SER A 114 -13.05 -4.81 26.28
N GLN A 115 -12.15 -4.83 25.29
CA GLN A 115 -11.30 -5.99 25.01
C GLN A 115 -10.25 -6.21 26.09
N LEU A 116 -9.65 -5.13 26.61
CA LEU A 116 -8.72 -5.19 27.74
C LEU A 116 -9.42 -5.76 28.98
N TYR A 117 -10.63 -5.29 29.27
CA TYR A 117 -11.48 -5.83 30.35
C TYR A 117 -11.63 -7.34 30.24
N ILE A 118 -11.96 -7.84 29.03
CA ILE A 118 -12.08 -9.27 28.76
C ILE A 118 -10.75 -9.99 29.00
N MET A 119 -9.62 -9.42 28.56
CA MET A 119 -8.30 -10.02 28.73
C MET A 119 -7.88 -10.13 30.20
N TRP A 120 -8.14 -9.11 31.02
CA TRP A 120 -7.76 -9.11 32.43
C TRP A 120 -8.71 -9.88 33.34
N THR A 121 -10.02 -9.80 33.07
CA THR A 121 -11.03 -10.39 33.97
C THR A 121 -11.51 -11.77 33.51
N GLN A 122 -11.24 -12.13 32.25
CA GLN A 122 -11.83 -13.31 31.59
C GLN A 122 -13.38 -13.29 31.61
N ARG A 123 -13.99 -12.10 31.74
CA ARG A 123 -15.44 -11.88 31.74
C ARG A 123 -15.80 -10.84 30.69
N ARG A 124 -17.05 -10.87 30.22
CA ARG A 124 -17.58 -9.82 29.34
C ARG A 124 -18.08 -8.66 30.20
N MET A 125 -17.79 -7.44 29.75
CA MET A 125 -18.39 -6.24 30.32
C MET A 125 -19.90 -6.28 30.13
N ASP A 126 -20.65 -5.78 31.13
CA ASP A 126 -22.10 -5.68 31.08
C ASP A 126 -22.55 -4.94 29.80
N PRO A 127 -23.43 -5.53 28.97
CA PRO A 127 -24.01 -4.87 27.81
C PRO A 127 -24.69 -3.53 28.12
N ALA A 128 -25.25 -3.33 29.31
CA ALA A 128 -25.85 -2.08 29.75
C ALA A 128 -24.79 -0.97 29.89
N VAL A 129 -23.67 -1.25 30.57
CA VAL A 129 -22.52 -0.33 30.68
C VAL A 129 -21.95 -0.02 29.30
N MET A 130 -21.77 -1.04 28.46
CA MET A 130 -21.32 -0.87 27.07
C MET A 130 -22.19 0.10 26.28
N ARG A 131 -23.52 0.01 26.42
CA ARG A 131 -24.48 0.91 25.76
C ARG A 131 -24.47 2.30 26.40
N GLN A 132 -24.44 2.41 27.72
CA GLN A 132 -24.45 3.68 28.43
C GLN A 132 -23.25 4.55 28.02
N ILE A 133 -22.04 3.99 28.08
CA ILE A 133 -20.82 4.71 27.67
C ILE A 133 -20.83 5.04 26.18
N PHE A 134 -21.42 4.18 25.34
CA PHE A 134 -21.57 4.48 23.92
C PHE A 134 -22.49 5.69 23.67
N VAL A 135 -23.63 5.76 24.36
CA VAL A 135 -24.54 6.92 24.30
C VAL A 135 -23.85 8.17 24.85
N PHE A 136 -23.08 8.05 25.93
CA PHE A 136 -22.28 9.15 26.49
C PHE A 136 -21.24 9.70 25.49
N ILE A 137 -20.59 8.81 24.73
CA ILE A 137 -19.65 9.19 23.67
C ILE A 137 -20.38 9.92 22.54
N GLU A 138 -21.49 9.38 22.05
CA GLU A 138 -22.19 9.91 20.87
C GLU A 138 -22.99 11.20 21.14
N GLY A 139 -23.46 11.41 22.37
CA GLY A 139 -24.12 12.64 22.79
C GLY A 139 -23.15 13.58 23.53
N PRO A 140 -23.11 13.54 24.88
CA PRO A 140 -22.40 14.51 25.72
C PRO A 140 -20.97 14.83 25.27
N LEU A 141 -20.11 13.82 25.06
CA LEU A 141 -18.72 14.06 24.67
C LEU A 141 -18.58 14.59 23.25
N THR A 142 -19.47 14.17 22.35
CA THR A 142 -19.46 14.66 20.96
C THR A 142 -19.87 16.13 20.92
N GLU A 143 -20.89 16.52 21.68
CA GLU A 143 -21.35 17.91 21.77
C GLU A 143 -20.33 18.81 22.49
N GLU A 144 -19.87 18.42 23.69
CA GLU A 144 -18.95 19.23 24.50
C GLU A 144 -17.62 19.51 23.80
N TYR A 145 -17.05 18.51 23.12
CA TYR A 145 -15.74 18.63 22.46
C TYR A 145 -15.85 18.91 20.96
N GLY A 146 -17.07 19.11 20.43
CA GLY A 146 -17.32 19.34 19.01
C GLY A 146 -16.73 18.24 18.13
N LEU A 147 -16.90 16.97 18.53
CA LEU A 147 -16.35 15.83 17.79
C LEU A 147 -17.09 15.67 16.47
N ASP A 148 -16.31 15.46 15.41
CA ASP A 148 -16.87 15.24 14.10
C ASP A 148 -17.41 13.79 14.03
N ASN A 149 -18.73 13.69 13.87
CA ASN A 149 -19.48 12.44 13.71
C ASN A 149 -20.00 12.25 12.28
N GLU A 150 -19.52 13.06 11.32
CA GLU A 150 -19.92 12.93 9.92
C GLU A 150 -19.33 11.65 9.29
N GLU A 151 -20.19 10.87 8.66
CA GLU A 151 -19.75 9.77 7.80
C GLU A 151 -19.02 10.34 6.58
N ILE A 152 -17.72 10.07 6.48
CA ILE A 152 -16.94 10.41 5.29
C ILE A 152 -17.48 9.63 4.11
N GLU A 153 -17.66 10.31 2.97
CA GLU A 153 -18.05 9.67 1.72
C GLU A 153 -17.12 8.50 1.38
N LYS A 154 -17.72 7.39 0.96
CA LYS A 154 -17.04 6.12 0.67
C LYS A 154 -17.06 5.90 -0.84
N PRO A 155 -16.14 6.51 -1.60
CA PRO A 155 -16.20 6.47 -3.05
C PRO A 155 -16.02 5.05 -3.56
N LEU A 156 -16.59 4.82 -4.74
CA LEU A 156 -16.42 3.60 -5.52
C LEU A 156 -15.37 3.84 -6.60
N MET A 157 -14.54 2.84 -6.85
CA MET A 157 -13.62 2.85 -7.99
C MET A 157 -14.22 1.97 -9.07
N GLU A 158 -14.99 2.57 -9.98
CA GLU A 158 -15.63 1.84 -11.08
C GLU A 158 -14.59 1.31 -12.08
N ALA A 159 -15.01 0.49 -13.03
CA ALA A 159 -14.12 -0.14 -14.00
C ALA A 159 -13.27 0.89 -14.78
N ASP A 160 -13.88 1.97 -15.27
CA ASP A 160 -13.18 3.02 -16.01
C ASP A 160 -12.12 3.73 -15.16
N ASP A 161 -12.45 4.03 -13.90
CA ASP A 161 -11.50 4.63 -12.95
C ASP A 161 -10.31 3.68 -12.71
N PHE A 162 -10.58 2.38 -12.64
CA PHE A 162 -9.57 1.36 -12.44
C PHE A 162 -8.66 1.19 -13.66
N VAL A 163 -9.22 1.21 -14.87
CA VAL A 163 -8.45 1.22 -16.13
C VAL A 163 -7.53 2.43 -16.17
N GLU A 164 -8.05 3.62 -15.88
CA GLU A 164 -7.25 4.86 -15.83
C GLU A 164 -6.15 4.80 -14.76
N LEU A 165 -6.44 4.21 -13.59
CA LEU A 165 -5.46 4.01 -12.53
C LEU A 165 -4.29 3.13 -13.00
N ILE A 166 -4.58 2.00 -13.65
CA ILE A 166 -3.56 1.06 -14.13
C ILE A 166 -2.76 1.67 -15.28
N ARG A 167 -3.42 2.37 -16.20
CA ARG A 167 -2.76 3.14 -17.28
C ARG A 167 -1.77 4.15 -16.71
N TYR A 168 -2.22 4.98 -15.78
CA TYR A 168 -1.36 5.96 -15.12
C TYR A 168 -0.20 5.31 -14.37
N HIS A 169 -0.45 4.21 -13.63
CA HIS A 169 0.57 3.48 -12.88
C HIS A 169 1.76 3.06 -13.76
N TRP A 170 1.49 2.64 -14.99
CA TRP A 170 2.52 2.24 -15.94
C TRP A 170 3.12 3.43 -16.69
N ALA A 171 2.28 4.29 -17.28
CA ALA A 171 2.69 5.33 -18.21
C ALA A 171 3.20 6.62 -17.55
N SER A 172 2.56 7.07 -16.48
CA SER A 172 2.71 8.46 -16.00
C SER A 172 3.04 8.58 -14.53
N ASP A 173 3.07 7.47 -13.78
CA ASP A 173 3.31 7.50 -12.34
C ASP A 173 4.68 8.10 -12.00
N ILE A 174 4.59 9.20 -11.25
CA ILE A 174 5.72 10.00 -10.78
C ILE A 174 6.32 9.46 -9.47
N ASN A 175 5.72 8.44 -8.87
CA ASN A 175 6.19 7.85 -7.63
C ASN A 175 7.41 6.95 -7.86
N TRP A 176 8.37 7.08 -6.94
CA TRP A 176 9.56 6.26 -6.91
C TRP A 176 9.32 4.96 -6.12
N PHE A 177 9.87 3.86 -6.65
CA PHE A 177 9.91 2.55 -6.01
C PHE A 177 11.37 2.12 -5.75
N PRO A 178 11.64 1.31 -4.70
CA PRO A 178 12.99 0.82 -4.42
C PRO A 178 13.64 0.04 -5.57
N ASN A 179 12.83 -0.74 -6.30
CA ASN A 179 13.13 -1.42 -7.55
C ASN A 179 11.82 -1.60 -8.34
N GLU A 180 11.91 -1.90 -9.63
CA GLU A 180 10.73 -1.98 -10.50
C GLU A 180 9.89 -3.24 -10.25
N ARG A 181 10.43 -4.29 -9.60
CA ARG A 181 9.60 -5.39 -9.09
C ARG A 181 8.49 -4.87 -8.16
N GLN A 182 8.77 -3.87 -7.32
CA GLN A 182 7.72 -3.30 -6.44
C GLN A 182 6.60 -2.62 -7.24
N ARG A 183 6.90 -2.03 -8.40
CA ARG A 183 5.90 -1.45 -9.31
C ARG A 183 5.01 -2.54 -9.90
N LEU A 184 5.60 -3.65 -10.36
CA LEU A 184 4.85 -4.82 -10.85
C LEU A 184 3.97 -5.44 -9.76
N GLN A 185 4.52 -5.63 -8.54
CA GLN A 185 3.75 -6.15 -7.40
C GLN A 185 2.55 -5.26 -7.07
N LEU A 186 2.70 -3.92 -7.12
CA LEU A 186 1.59 -3.01 -6.87
C LEU A 186 0.44 -3.22 -7.87
N ALA A 187 0.75 -3.32 -9.16
CA ALA A 187 -0.25 -3.60 -10.20
C ALA A 187 -0.96 -4.95 -9.95
N ALA A 188 -0.19 -6.00 -9.68
CA ALA A 188 -0.73 -7.33 -9.37
C ALA A 188 -1.68 -7.32 -8.16
N ILE A 189 -1.30 -6.63 -7.08
CA ILE A 189 -2.14 -6.49 -5.88
C ILE A 189 -3.40 -5.69 -6.17
N LEU A 190 -3.32 -4.63 -6.99
CA LEU A 190 -4.47 -3.83 -7.39
C LEU A 190 -5.48 -4.65 -8.22
N LEU A 191 -5.01 -5.46 -9.17
CA LEU A 191 -5.85 -6.39 -9.95
C LEU A 191 -6.53 -7.42 -9.04
N LEU A 192 -5.77 -8.08 -8.15
CA LEU A 192 -6.33 -9.01 -7.18
C LEU A 192 -7.35 -8.32 -6.26
N ALA A 193 -7.10 -7.09 -5.82
CA ALA A 193 -8.01 -6.33 -4.98
C ALA A 193 -9.31 -5.96 -5.70
N ALA A 194 -9.23 -5.57 -6.97
CA ALA A 194 -10.38 -5.24 -7.81
C ALA A 194 -11.28 -6.47 -8.03
N PHE A 195 -10.68 -7.60 -8.39
CA PHE A 195 -11.45 -8.78 -8.81
C PHE A 195 -11.90 -9.69 -7.65
N THR A 196 -11.24 -9.62 -6.49
CA THR A 196 -11.64 -10.43 -5.32
C THR A 196 -12.34 -9.63 -4.24
N GLY A 197 -12.19 -8.30 -4.24
CA GLY A 197 -12.67 -7.41 -3.19
C GLY A 197 -12.06 -7.74 -1.84
N SER A 198 -10.89 -8.40 -1.80
CA SER A 198 -10.30 -8.90 -0.57
C SER A 198 -9.72 -7.80 0.32
N ARG A 199 -9.58 -8.10 1.61
CA ARG A 199 -8.87 -7.19 2.53
C ARG A 199 -7.39 -7.14 2.15
N PRO A 200 -6.72 -5.97 2.25
CA PRO A 200 -5.32 -5.82 1.86
C PRO A 200 -4.38 -6.88 2.44
N GLN A 201 -4.46 -7.12 3.76
CA GLN A 201 -3.57 -8.06 4.43
C GLN A 201 -3.72 -9.50 3.91
N ALA A 202 -4.95 -9.92 3.56
CA ALA A 202 -5.19 -11.25 3.00
C ALA A 202 -4.52 -11.44 1.63
N LEU A 203 -4.34 -10.35 0.86
CA LEU A 203 -3.61 -10.38 -0.41
C LEU A 203 -2.09 -10.34 -0.19
N LEU A 204 -1.63 -9.51 0.74
CA LEU A 204 -0.20 -9.34 1.04
C LEU A 204 0.42 -10.59 1.69
N ASP A 205 -0.39 -11.40 2.37
CA ASP A 205 0.04 -12.65 3.02
C ASP A 205 0.00 -13.87 2.10
N LEU A 206 -0.36 -13.71 0.82
CA LEU A 206 -0.39 -14.80 -0.16
C LEU A 206 1.02 -15.37 -0.37
N THR A 207 1.09 -16.70 -0.32
CA THR A 207 2.29 -17.50 -0.62
C THR A 207 2.06 -18.35 -1.86
N TYR A 208 3.11 -18.95 -2.42
CA TYR A 208 2.94 -19.85 -3.58
C TYR A 208 2.04 -21.07 -3.27
N ARG A 209 1.99 -21.52 -2.00
CA ARG A 209 1.04 -22.56 -1.54
C ARG A 209 -0.42 -22.16 -1.70
N ASP A 210 -0.72 -20.87 -1.66
CA ASP A 210 -2.07 -20.34 -1.81
C ASP A 210 -2.48 -20.19 -3.30
N LEU A 211 -1.57 -20.53 -4.23
CA LEU A 211 -1.80 -20.45 -5.68
C LEU A 211 -1.84 -21.84 -6.32
N ASP A 212 -2.90 -22.09 -7.08
CA ASP A 212 -3.04 -23.28 -7.92
C ASP A 212 -2.96 -22.85 -9.38
N LEU A 213 -1.79 -22.98 -10.01
CA LEU A 213 -1.64 -22.76 -11.45
C LEU A 213 -1.82 -24.08 -12.20
N TYR A 214 -2.71 -24.11 -13.18
CA TYR A 214 -3.02 -25.34 -13.92
C TYR A 214 -3.53 -25.05 -15.32
N ILE A 215 -3.47 -26.06 -16.18
CA ILE A 215 -4.02 -26.02 -17.54
C ILE A 215 -5.21 -26.95 -17.56
N GLU A 216 -6.34 -26.46 -18.04
CA GLU A 216 -7.57 -27.23 -18.12
C GLU A 216 -8.15 -27.11 -19.53
N LYS A 217 -8.71 -28.20 -20.05
CA LYS A 217 -9.47 -28.11 -21.30
C LYS A 217 -10.79 -27.43 -21.04
N ASP A 218 -11.06 -26.38 -21.80
CA ASP A 218 -12.36 -25.77 -21.82
C ASP A 218 -13.43 -26.79 -22.25
N ALA A 219 -14.56 -26.81 -21.53
CA ALA A 219 -15.57 -27.84 -21.72
C ALA A 219 -16.26 -27.71 -23.09
N GLU A 220 -16.46 -26.48 -23.56
CA GLU A 220 -17.18 -26.18 -24.79
C GLU A 220 -16.22 -26.13 -25.99
N THR A 221 -15.18 -25.31 -25.91
CA THR A 221 -14.26 -25.05 -27.04
C THR A 221 -13.17 -26.11 -27.20
N ARG A 222 -12.94 -26.95 -26.17
CA ARG A 222 -11.88 -27.98 -26.12
C ARG A 222 -10.45 -27.45 -26.22
N VAL A 223 -10.27 -26.13 -26.10
CA VAL A 223 -8.99 -25.43 -26.08
C VAL A 223 -8.31 -25.59 -24.71
N ASP A 224 -6.99 -25.74 -24.70
CA ASP A 224 -6.19 -25.77 -23.47
C ASP A 224 -6.09 -24.35 -22.86
N MET A 225 -6.60 -24.17 -21.65
CA MET A 225 -6.67 -22.87 -20.96
C MET A 225 -5.78 -22.85 -19.72
N LEU A 226 -4.85 -21.89 -19.65
CA LEU A 226 -4.09 -21.63 -18.42
C LEU A 226 -4.99 -20.89 -17.42
N ARG A 227 -5.12 -21.44 -16.22
CA ARG A 227 -5.97 -20.94 -15.13
C ARG A 227 -5.17 -20.78 -13.84
N LEU A 228 -5.60 -19.84 -13.01
CA LEU A 228 -5.02 -19.59 -11.69
C LEU A 228 -6.12 -19.61 -10.63
N GLY A 229 -6.03 -20.56 -9.70
CA GLY A 229 -6.76 -20.53 -8.44
C GLY A 229 -5.98 -19.74 -7.38
N VAL A 230 -6.65 -18.81 -6.70
CA VAL A 230 -6.09 -18.04 -5.57
C VAL A 230 -6.91 -18.34 -4.33
N LYS A 231 -6.31 -19.07 -3.39
CA LYS A 231 -6.96 -19.52 -2.16
C LYS A 231 -6.64 -18.60 -0.99
N LEU A 232 -7.65 -17.91 -0.46
CA LEU A 232 -7.46 -17.00 0.68
C LEU A 232 -7.60 -17.77 2.00
N THR A 233 -6.47 -18.23 2.53
CA THR A 233 -6.39 -19.02 3.77
C THR A 233 -6.27 -18.15 5.04
N LYS A 234 -5.76 -16.92 4.91
CA LYS A 234 -5.44 -16.00 6.01
C LYS A 234 -6.44 -14.84 6.11
N THR A 235 -7.74 -15.13 6.01
CA THR A 235 -8.80 -14.12 6.17
C THR A 235 -9.21 -13.96 7.64
N LYS A 236 -9.68 -12.75 8.00
CA LYS A 236 -10.36 -12.51 9.29
C LYS A 236 -11.70 -13.25 9.25
N SER A 237 -11.75 -14.53 9.62
CA SER A 237 -13.01 -15.19 9.94
C SER A 237 -13.21 -15.19 11.46
N ARG A 238 -14.38 -14.74 11.93
CA ARG A 238 -14.84 -14.95 13.32
C ARG A 238 -15.29 -16.40 13.55
N GLN A 239 -15.07 -17.29 12.58
CA GLN A 239 -15.51 -18.67 12.63
C GLN A 239 -14.48 -19.51 13.36
N LYS A 240 -14.93 -20.34 14.31
CA LYS A 240 -14.11 -21.38 14.97
C LYS A 240 -13.50 -22.38 13.95
N ARG A 241 -14.09 -22.48 12.74
CA ARG A 241 -13.57 -23.28 11.61
C ARG A 241 -13.33 -22.37 10.40
N LYS A 242 -12.09 -22.27 9.92
CA LYS A 242 -11.75 -21.48 8.73
C LYS A 242 -12.23 -22.23 7.47
N ARG A 243 -13.11 -21.60 6.69
CA ARG A 243 -13.46 -22.05 5.34
C ARG A 243 -12.77 -21.15 4.33
N PRO A 244 -11.59 -21.52 3.82
CA PRO A 244 -10.91 -20.72 2.81
C PRO A 244 -11.75 -20.67 1.53
N LYS A 245 -11.78 -19.51 0.88
CA LYS A 245 -12.41 -19.32 -0.43
C LYS A 245 -11.34 -19.28 -1.52
N THR A 246 -11.69 -19.80 -2.69
CA THR A 246 -10.82 -19.81 -3.87
C THR A 246 -11.46 -18.96 -4.95
N TYR A 247 -10.67 -18.08 -5.56
CA TYR A 247 -11.04 -17.34 -6.76
C TYR A 247 -10.29 -17.94 -7.94
N THR A 248 -10.98 -18.17 -9.04
CA THR A 248 -10.38 -18.67 -10.28
C THR A 248 -10.28 -17.55 -11.29
N PHE A 249 -9.12 -17.42 -11.91
CA PHE A 249 -8.83 -16.46 -12.96
C PHE A 249 -8.56 -17.17 -14.28
N ASN A 250 -9.06 -16.59 -15.36
CA ASN A 250 -8.71 -16.93 -16.74
C ASN A 250 -7.70 -15.90 -17.28
N LEU A 251 -7.12 -16.20 -18.45
CA LEU A 251 -6.38 -15.20 -19.20
C LEU A 251 -7.33 -14.10 -19.67
N ASP A 252 -6.85 -12.86 -19.59
CA ASP A 252 -7.54 -11.68 -20.10
C ASP A 252 -6.82 -11.27 -21.38
N ASP A 253 -7.56 -10.95 -22.44
CA ASP A 253 -7.00 -10.59 -23.74
C ASP A 253 -5.93 -9.49 -23.66
N ASN A 254 -6.09 -8.57 -22.69
CA ASN A 254 -5.09 -7.59 -22.36
C ASN A 254 -4.17 -8.08 -21.23
N PRO A 255 -2.88 -8.39 -21.50
CA PRO A 255 -1.95 -8.87 -20.49
C PRO A 255 -1.69 -7.86 -19.36
N ILE A 256 -1.99 -6.57 -19.56
CA ILE A 256 -1.87 -5.52 -18.54
C ILE A 256 -2.95 -5.64 -17.45
N PHE A 257 -4.13 -6.17 -17.79
CA PHE A 257 -5.21 -6.41 -16.82
C PHE A 257 -5.31 -7.88 -16.38
N CYS A 258 -4.45 -8.75 -16.93
CA CYS A 258 -4.42 -10.16 -16.60
C CYS A 258 -3.63 -10.48 -15.31
N VAL A 259 -4.32 -10.98 -14.28
CA VAL A 259 -3.70 -11.45 -13.01
C VAL A 259 -2.67 -12.56 -13.27
N ILE A 260 -2.97 -13.51 -14.15
CA ILE A 260 -2.09 -14.65 -14.45
C ILE A 260 -0.75 -14.16 -14.97
N THR A 261 -0.75 -13.21 -15.92
CA THR A 261 0.47 -12.62 -16.51
C THR A 261 1.38 -12.03 -15.44
N HIS A 262 0.79 -11.27 -14.50
CA HIS A 262 1.54 -10.64 -13.42
C HIS A 262 2.13 -11.68 -12.45
N ILE A 263 1.32 -12.65 -12.02
CA ILE A 263 1.74 -13.70 -11.07
C ILE A 263 2.81 -14.60 -11.68
N VAL A 264 2.62 -15.03 -12.93
CA VAL A 264 3.60 -15.83 -13.69
C VAL A 264 4.92 -15.09 -13.84
N SER A 265 4.88 -13.79 -14.16
CA SER A 265 6.09 -12.98 -14.29
C SER A 265 6.86 -12.90 -12.97
N LEU A 266 6.16 -12.69 -11.85
CA LEU A 266 6.77 -12.72 -10.51
C LEU A 266 7.34 -14.11 -10.17
N ALA A 267 6.64 -15.18 -10.56
CA ALA A 267 7.08 -16.57 -10.34
C ALA A 267 8.34 -16.92 -11.14
N PHE A 268 8.48 -16.43 -12.38
CA PHE A 268 9.71 -16.58 -13.16
C PHE A 268 10.87 -15.78 -12.57
N ASP A 269 10.65 -14.53 -12.15
CA ASP A 269 11.67 -13.73 -11.46
C ASP A 269 12.11 -14.41 -10.14
N ASP A 270 11.20 -15.12 -9.48
CA ASP A 270 11.47 -15.89 -8.25
C ASP A 270 12.05 -17.29 -8.49
N SER A 271 12.11 -17.75 -9.76
CA SER A 271 12.47 -19.14 -10.10
C SER A 271 11.63 -20.17 -9.34
N ALA A 272 10.31 -19.94 -9.26
CA ALA A 272 9.39 -20.67 -8.38
C ALA A 272 8.80 -21.96 -8.95
N PHE A 273 8.89 -22.17 -10.27
CA PHE A 273 8.33 -23.33 -10.95
C PHE A 273 9.11 -24.62 -10.62
N GLY A 274 8.36 -25.68 -10.30
CA GLY A 274 8.89 -27.00 -9.96
C GLY A 274 9.57 -27.73 -11.15
N PRO A 275 8.98 -27.73 -12.36
CA PRO A 275 9.60 -28.39 -13.51
C PRO A 275 10.93 -27.70 -13.90
N PRO A 276 12.06 -28.42 -13.96
CA PRO A 276 13.38 -27.82 -14.18
C PRO A 276 13.53 -27.18 -15.56
N ASP A 277 12.81 -27.70 -16.56
CA ASP A 277 12.88 -27.21 -17.94
C ASP A 277 11.88 -26.08 -18.24
N LEU A 278 11.02 -25.72 -17.27
CA LEU A 278 10.10 -24.60 -17.38
C LEU A 278 10.81 -23.28 -17.09
N LYS A 279 11.64 -22.85 -18.05
CA LYS A 279 12.56 -21.70 -17.89
C LYS A 279 12.09 -20.40 -18.55
N SER A 280 11.00 -20.44 -19.33
CA SER A 280 10.50 -19.25 -20.02
C SER A 280 8.97 -19.18 -20.07
N PRO A 281 8.39 -17.97 -20.15
CA PRO A 281 6.97 -17.79 -20.38
C PRO A 281 6.47 -18.49 -21.64
N ASP A 282 7.28 -18.50 -22.71
CA ASP A 282 6.92 -19.14 -23.98
C ASP A 282 6.58 -20.62 -23.80
N VAL A 283 7.41 -21.35 -23.05
CA VAL A 283 7.16 -22.77 -22.73
C VAL A 283 5.88 -22.89 -21.92
N LEU A 284 5.72 -22.10 -20.85
CA LEU A 284 4.55 -22.16 -19.97
C LEU A 284 3.23 -21.98 -20.72
N PHE A 285 3.13 -20.90 -21.49
CA PHE A 285 1.91 -20.51 -22.19
C PHE A 285 1.54 -21.48 -23.33
N ARG A 286 2.48 -22.31 -23.81
CA ARG A 286 2.25 -23.32 -24.86
C ARG A 286 2.02 -24.74 -24.33
N LEU A 287 2.11 -24.95 -23.01
CA LEU A 287 1.80 -26.24 -22.40
C LEU A 287 0.34 -26.63 -22.66
N ARG A 288 0.07 -27.94 -22.65
CA ARG A 288 -1.27 -28.51 -22.90
C ARG A 288 -1.74 -29.34 -21.72
N ALA A 289 -3.06 -29.47 -21.55
CA ALA A 289 -3.61 -30.35 -20.54
C ALA A 289 -3.31 -31.82 -20.87
N ARG A 290 -3.22 -32.67 -19.85
CA ARG A 290 -3.08 -34.12 -20.04
C ARG A 290 -4.34 -34.69 -20.67
N ARG A 291 -4.18 -35.47 -21.75
CA ARG A 291 -5.29 -36.06 -22.52
C ARG A 291 -6.25 -36.89 -21.65
N GLU A 292 -5.71 -37.68 -20.72
CA GLU A 292 -6.49 -38.60 -19.88
C GLU A 292 -7.22 -37.92 -18.71
N LYS A 293 -6.64 -36.85 -18.16
CA LYS A 293 -7.15 -36.21 -16.92
C LYS A 293 -7.89 -34.90 -17.17
N GLY A 294 -7.85 -34.35 -18.38
CA GLY A 294 -8.46 -33.06 -18.73
C GLY A 294 -7.82 -31.83 -18.06
N CYS A 295 -6.92 -32.03 -17.10
CA CYS A 295 -6.23 -31.00 -16.33
C CYS A 295 -4.75 -31.36 -16.09
N GLN A 296 -3.88 -30.35 -16.11
CA GLN A 296 -2.44 -30.43 -15.82
C GLN A 296 -2.07 -29.35 -14.79
N PRO A 297 -1.92 -29.72 -13.50
CA PRO A 297 -1.35 -28.82 -12.49
C PRO A 297 0.10 -28.47 -12.80
N ILE A 298 0.50 -27.23 -12.51
CA ILE A 298 1.87 -26.74 -12.67
C ILE A 298 2.46 -26.57 -11.28
N PRO A 299 3.28 -27.52 -10.81
CA PRO A 299 3.74 -27.52 -9.43
C PRO A 299 4.76 -26.40 -9.19
N TRP A 300 4.73 -25.85 -7.98
CA TRP A 300 5.78 -24.98 -7.46
C TRP A 300 6.92 -25.81 -6.84
N ARG A 301 8.11 -25.22 -6.72
CA ARG A 301 9.21 -25.80 -5.94
C ARG A 301 8.82 -25.88 -4.47
N LYS A 302 9.24 -26.96 -3.78
CA LYS A 302 8.87 -27.22 -2.39
C LYS A 302 9.31 -26.09 -1.45
N GLU A 303 10.52 -25.59 -1.65
CA GLU A 303 11.14 -24.49 -0.93
C GLU A 303 10.47 -23.13 -1.16
N MET A 304 9.64 -22.99 -2.20
CA MET A 304 8.94 -21.75 -2.52
C MET A 304 7.51 -21.70 -1.95
N LEU A 305 6.95 -22.82 -1.50
CA LEU A 305 5.55 -22.91 -1.09
C LEU A 305 5.18 -21.89 -0.02
N ASP A 306 6.04 -21.70 0.99
CA ASP A 306 5.76 -20.78 2.11
C ASP A 306 6.39 -19.39 1.91
N VAL A 307 7.01 -19.14 0.75
CA VAL A 307 7.55 -17.83 0.38
C VAL A 307 6.40 -16.92 -0.05
N PRO A 308 6.28 -15.70 0.53
CA PRO A 308 5.30 -14.72 0.08
C PRO A 308 5.53 -14.31 -1.38
N ILE A 309 4.48 -14.11 -2.16
CA ILE A 309 4.61 -13.66 -3.57
C ILE A 309 5.01 -12.18 -3.61
N PHE A 310 4.33 -11.37 -2.79
CA PHE A 310 4.56 -9.93 -2.69
C PHE A 310 5.57 -9.66 -1.59
N ARG A 311 6.84 -9.47 -1.98
CA ARG A 311 7.96 -9.34 -1.04
C ARG A 311 8.47 -7.91 -0.97
N ARG A 312 8.89 -7.49 0.22
CA ARG A 312 9.44 -6.15 0.43
C ARG A 312 10.84 -6.04 -0.16
N ALA A 313 11.19 -4.86 -0.65
CA ALA A 313 12.57 -4.54 -0.97
C ALA A 313 13.39 -4.32 0.32
N ILE A 314 14.61 -4.86 0.36
CA ILE A 314 15.58 -4.71 1.45
C ILE A 314 16.87 -4.09 0.91
N ALA A 315 17.52 -3.25 1.71
CA ALA A 315 18.84 -2.74 1.39
C ALA A 315 19.89 -3.80 1.80
N THR A 316 20.77 -4.16 0.88
CA THR A 316 21.86 -5.13 1.07
C THR A 316 23.20 -4.50 0.71
N LYS A 317 24.31 -5.17 1.05
CA LYS A 317 25.68 -4.78 0.66
C LYS A 317 25.84 -4.68 -0.87
N GLU A 318 25.09 -5.48 -1.63
CA GLU A 318 25.10 -5.43 -3.10
C GLU A 318 24.07 -4.47 -3.70
N GLY A 319 23.32 -3.73 -2.88
CA GLY A 319 22.27 -2.79 -3.29
C GLY A 319 20.87 -3.19 -2.83
N VAL A 320 19.84 -2.58 -3.42
CA VAL A 320 18.45 -2.93 -3.08
C VAL A 320 18.06 -4.23 -3.77
N LYS A 321 17.63 -5.23 -2.99
CA LYS A 321 17.15 -6.53 -3.46
C LYS A 321 15.76 -6.82 -2.91
N THR A 322 15.05 -7.75 -3.52
CA THR A 322 13.82 -8.30 -2.94
C THR A 322 14.16 -9.21 -1.76
N SER A 323 13.43 -9.11 -0.66
CA SER A 323 13.63 -9.99 0.50
C SER A 323 13.42 -11.45 0.08
N PRO A 324 14.21 -12.41 0.59
CA PRO A 324 14.00 -13.82 0.28
C PRO A 324 12.63 -14.33 0.79
N ASP A 325 12.19 -13.87 1.96
CA ASP A 325 11.11 -14.46 2.75
C ASP A 325 10.11 -13.45 3.33
N ARG A 326 10.44 -12.15 3.38
CA ARG A 326 9.60 -11.14 4.06
C ARG A 326 8.57 -10.50 3.13
N ALA A 327 7.30 -10.65 3.50
CA ALA A 327 6.17 -10.06 2.81
C ALA A 327 6.23 -8.51 2.79
N LEU A 328 5.57 -7.93 1.79
CA LEU A 328 5.30 -6.50 1.68
C LEU A 328 4.34 -6.08 2.80
N THR A 329 4.73 -5.08 3.59
CA THR A 329 3.91 -4.64 4.73
C THR A 329 2.72 -3.79 4.28
N TYR A 330 1.59 -3.90 4.99
CA TYR A 330 0.39 -3.10 4.73
C TYR A 330 0.66 -1.60 4.66
N ASN A 331 1.45 -1.05 5.60
CA ASN A 331 1.72 0.39 5.67
C ASN A 331 2.43 0.91 4.42
N VAL A 332 3.40 0.14 3.88
CA VAL A 332 4.11 0.50 2.65
C VAL A 332 3.16 0.46 1.45
N TYR A 333 2.41 -0.64 1.30
CA TYR A 333 1.42 -0.79 0.23
C TYR A 333 0.36 0.33 0.28
N GLN A 334 -0.23 0.59 1.45
CA GLN A 334 -1.23 1.63 1.63
C GLN A 334 -0.67 3.02 1.30
N ALA A 335 0.58 3.30 1.67
CA ALA A 335 1.22 4.56 1.30
C ALA A 335 1.45 4.69 -0.21
N TRP A 336 1.68 3.58 -0.92
CA TRP A 336 1.80 3.60 -2.38
C TRP A 336 0.47 3.86 -3.06
N VAL A 337 -0.59 3.16 -2.65
CA VAL A 337 -1.94 3.36 -3.17
C VAL A 337 -2.43 4.80 -2.96
N LYS A 338 -2.22 5.37 -1.77
CA LYS A 338 -2.57 6.78 -1.49
C LYS A 338 -1.83 7.75 -2.42
N ARG A 339 -0.51 7.60 -2.52
CA ARG A 339 0.32 8.45 -3.40
C ARG A 339 -0.02 8.30 -4.87
N LEU A 340 -0.47 7.12 -5.30
CA LEU A 340 -0.91 6.88 -6.67
C LEU A 340 -2.19 7.68 -6.96
N GLY A 341 -3.19 7.62 -6.07
CA GLY A 341 -4.42 8.41 -6.22
C GLY A 341 -4.18 9.93 -6.17
N GLU A 342 -3.33 10.39 -5.25
CA GLU A 342 -2.90 11.80 -5.18
C GLU A 342 -2.20 12.25 -6.46
N ALA A 343 -1.32 11.41 -7.02
CA ALA A 343 -0.60 11.70 -8.24
C ALA A 343 -1.51 11.72 -9.49
N LEU A 344 -2.53 10.88 -9.50
CA LEU A 344 -3.54 10.82 -10.56
C LEU A 344 -4.52 12.01 -10.55
N GLY A 345 -4.57 12.76 -9.43
CA GLY A 345 -5.40 13.95 -9.29
C GLY A 345 -6.76 13.70 -8.63
N TYR A 346 -6.93 12.60 -7.89
CA TYR A 346 -8.17 12.36 -7.16
C TYR A 346 -8.34 13.34 -5.98
N LEU A 347 -9.56 13.87 -5.86
CA LEU A 347 -9.98 14.67 -4.72
C LEU A 347 -10.05 13.82 -3.43
N GLN A 348 -10.58 12.61 -3.55
CA GLN A 348 -10.76 11.67 -2.45
C GLN A 348 -9.56 10.72 -2.32
N THR A 349 -9.27 10.29 -1.10
CA THR A 349 -8.13 9.40 -0.85
C THR A 349 -8.38 8.01 -1.41
N LEU A 350 -7.55 7.61 -2.38
CA LEU A 350 -7.57 6.25 -2.90
C LEU A 350 -7.13 5.24 -1.81
N THR A 351 -7.94 4.20 -1.63
CA THR A 351 -7.62 3.05 -0.77
C THR A 351 -8.09 1.76 -1.43
N THR A 352 -7.53 0.62 -1.03
CA THR A 352 -8.02 -0.69 -1.46
C THR A 352 -9.49 -0.95 -1.10
N TYR A 353 -10.01 -0.23 -0.09
CA TYR A 353 -11.43 -0.33 0.25
C TYR A 353 -12.34 0.29 -0.82
N CYS A 354 -11.85 1.21 -1.66
CA CYS A 354 -12.60 1.70 -2.82
C CYS A 354 -12.89 0.55 -3.81
N LEU A 355 -11.88 -0.28 -4.11
CA LEU A 355 -12.02 -1.47 -4.96
C LEU A 355 -12.94 -2.52 -4.34
N ARG A 356 -12.76 -2.79 -3.05
CA ARG A 356 -13.61 -3.73 -2.31
C ARG A 356 -15.08 -3.30 -2.30
N ARG A 357 -15.35 -2.01 -2.15
CA ARG A 357 -16.71 -1.48 -2.25
C ARG A 357 -17.23 -1.58 -3.68
N ALA A 358 -16.44 -1.22 -4.68
CA ALA A 358 -16.81 -1.32 -6.08
C ALA A 358 -17.25 -2.74 -6.44
N LEU A 359 -16.45 -3.76 -6.12
CA LEU A 359 -16.83 -5.16 -6.36
C LEU A 359 -18.09 -5.54 -5.58
N GLY A 360 -18.20 -5.14 -4.31
CA GLY A 360 -19.37 -5.42 -3.49
C GLY A 360 -20.68 -4.85 -4.07
N ASN A 361 -20.63 -3.63 -4.62
CA ASN A 361 -21.76 -3.00 -5.29
C ASN A 361 -21.99 -3.63 -6.67
N ALA A 362 -20.96 -3.96 -7.44
CA ALA A 362 -21.11 -4.65 -8.72
C ALA A 362 -21.82 -6.01 -8.58
N ILE A 363 -21.43 -6.83 -7.59
CA ILE A 363 -22.09 -8.11 -7.29
C ILE A 363 -23.52 -7.91 -6.77
N ASN A 364 -23.77 -6.80 -6.07
CA ASN A 364 -25.10 -6.44 -5.56
C ASN A 364 -26.06 -6.02 -6.69
N ASP A 365 -25.54 -5.29 -7.67
CA ASP A 365 -26.29 -4.72 -8.77
C ASP A 365 -26.48 -5.73 -9.93
N ASP A 366 -25.79 -6.88 -9.90
CA ASP A 366 -25.87 -7.93 -10.91
C ASP A 366 -27.13 -8.81 -10.73
N PRO A 367 -28.06 -8.84 -11.70
CA PRO A 367 -29.26 -9.66 -11.62
C PRO A 367 -28.98 -11.17 -11.61
N LYS A 368 -27.78 -11.61 -12.02
CA LYS A 368 -27.36 -13.03 -11.98
C LYS A 368 -26.75 -13.44 -10.65
N SER A 369 -26.64 -12.51 -9.70
CA SER A 369 -26.02 -12.70 -8.41
C SER A 369 -27.04 -12.56 -7.26
N ASN A 370 -26.58 -12.73 -6.03
CA ASN A 370 -27.40 -12.51 -4.84
C ASN A 370 -26.55 -12.11 -3.61
N ALA A 371 -27.25 -11.78 -2.52
CA ALA A 371 -26.62 -11.38 -1.27
C ALA A 371 -25.68 -12.45 -0.68
N ALA A 372 -25.95 -13.74 -0.88
CA ALA A 372 -25.10 -14.81 -0.36
C ALA A 372 -23.75 -14.86 -1.08
N VAL A 373 -23.73 -14.72 -2.42
CA VAL A 373 -22.50 -14.63 -3.23
C VAL A 373 -21.70 -13.39 -2.83
N ARG A 374 -22.35 -12.23 -2.72
CA ARG A 374 -21.72 -10.98 -2.25
C ARG A 374 -21.12 -11.12 -0.85
N ASN A 375 -21.87 -11.71 0.08
CA ASN A 375 -21.41 -11.90 1.46
C ASN A 375 -20.25 -12.90 1.52
N LEU A 376 -20.24 -13.95 0.70
CA LEU A 376 -19.10 -14.86 0.55
C LEU A 376 -17.86 -14.14 0.00
N ALA A 377 -18.02 -13.38 -1.09
CA ALA A 377 -16.95 -12.61 -1.71
C ALA A 377 -16.34 -11.59 -0.74
N LEU A 378 -17.15 -11.00 0.15
CA LEU A 378 -16.69 -10.03 1.14
C LEU A 378 -16.38 -10.65 2.53
N ASP A 379 -16.46 -11.95 2.74
CA ASP A 379 -16.31 -12.56 4.09
C ASP A 379 -17.24 -11.89 5.14
N HIS A 380 -18.49 -11.63 4.77
CA HIS A 380 -19.54 -11.18 5.66
C HIS A 380 -20.37 -12.40 6.11
N VAL A 381 -20.66 -12.49 7.41
CA VAL A 381 -21.33 -13.65 8.01
C VAL A 381 -22.69 -13.23 8.54
N GLY A 382 -23.72 -14.05 8.29
CA GLY A 382 -25.04 -14.00 8.94
C GLY A 382 -25.98 -12.88 8.50
N SER A 383 -25.48 -11.72 8.07
CA SER A 383 -26.32 -10.58 7.69
C SER A 383 -25.66 -9.65 6.67
N SER A 384 -26.49 -9.07 5.80
CA SER A 384 -26.11 -8.03 4.84
C SER A 384 -25.87 -6.66 5.50
N THR A 385 -26.23 -6.48 6.77
CA THR A 385 -26.04 -5.23 7.53
C THR A 385 -24.59 -4.72 7.52
N ILE A 386 -23.61 -5.63 7.50
CA ILE A 386 -22.19 -5.24 7.40
C ILE A 386 -21.93 -4.54 6.05
N PHE A 387 -22.48 -5.10 4.97
CA PHE A 387 -22.40 -4.52 3.63
C PHE A 387 -23.14 -3.19 3.57
N GLU A 388 -24.40 -3.15 3.98
CA GLU A 388 -25.26 -1.96 3.95
C GLU A 388 -24.65 -0.77 4.69
N ARG A 389 -24.05 -1.00 5.88
CA ARG A 389 -23.46 0.08 6.68
C ARG A 389 -22.08 0.53 6.20
N ASN A 390 -21.26 -0.40 5.71
CA ASN A 390 -19.83 -0.12 5.50
C ASN A 390 -19.40 -0.08 4.04
N TYR A 391 -20.17 -0.68 3.13
CA TYR A 391 -19.73 -0.94 1.76
C TYR A 391 -20.73 -0.53 0.68
N LEU A 392 -22.03 -0.51 0.98
CA LEU A 392 -23.05 0.01 0.08
C LEU A 392 -22.82 1.52 -0.15
N SER A 393 -22.92 1.94 -1.40
CA SER A 393 -22.84 3.37 -1.75
C SER A 393 -23.99 4.16 -1.09
N ARG A 394 -23.69 5.33 -0.54
CA ARG A 394 -24.71 6.30 -0.12
C ARG A 394 -25.24 7.12 -1.29
N MET A 395 -24.48 7.20 -2.37
CA MET A 395 -24.99 7.73 -3.62
C MET A 395 -25.84 6.66 -4.29
N ILE A 396 -27.12 6.96 -4.49
CA ILE A 396 -28.08 6.05 -5.09
C ILE A 396 -27.68 5.79 -6.54
N ARG A 397 -27.39 4.52 -6.86
CA ARG A 397 -26.92 4.06 -8.17
C ARG A 397 -28.09 3.71 -9.11
N TYR A 398 -29.20 4.39 -8.92
CA TYR A 398 -30.47 4.17 -9.61
C TYR A 398 -31.16 5.52 -9.78
N SER A 399 -31.69 5.79 -10.97
CA SER A 399 -32.40 7.05 -11.22
C SER A 399 -33.78 7.00 -10.59
N THR A 400 -33.92 7.55 -9.38
CA THR A 400 -35.21 7.67 -8.70
C THR A 400 -36.15 8.62 -9.43
N GLN A 401 -35.60 9.62 -10.12
CA GLN A 401 -36.36 10.54 -10.96
C GLN A 401 -37.00 9.82 -12.14
N ASP A 402 -36.23 9.06 -12.92
CA ASP A 402 -36.77 8.36 -14.09
C ASP A 402 -37.77 7.29 -13.66
N ALA A 403 -37.49 6.57 -12.56
CA ALA A 403 -38.43 5.63 -12.00
C ALA A 403 -39.76 6.29 -11.57
N PHE A 404 -39.70 7.47 -10.96
CA PHE A 404 -40.91 8.22 -10.59
C PHE A 404 -41.71 8.65 -11.83
N TRP A 405 -41.04 9.12 -12.88
CA TRP A 405 -41.66 9.50 -14.14
C TRP A 405 -42.01 8.31 -15.05
N ASN A 406 -41.76 7.08 -14.60
CA ASN A 406 -41.89 5.86 -15.39
C ASN A 406 -41.15 5.92 -16.74
N ARG A 407 -39.95 6.49 -16.71
CA ARG A 407 -39.02 6.58 -17.85
C ARG A 407 -37.97 5.48 -17.76
N GLU A 408 -37.41 5.12 -18.91
CA GLU A 408 -36.21 4.29 -18.94
C GLU A 408 -35.04 5.08 -18.35
N ALA A 409 -34.50 4.57 -17.25
CA ALA A 409 -33.32 5.13 -16.62
C ALA A 409 -32.06 4.69 -17.35
N ASP A 410 -31.10 5.59 -17.57
CA ASP A 410 -29.73 5.21 -17.92
C ASP A 410 -28.98 4.75 -16.64
N PRO A 411 -28.68 3.45 -16.49
CA PRO A 411 -27.98 2.94 -15.31
C PRO A 411 -26.55 3.48 -15.21
N GLN A 412 -25.93 3.88 -16.33
CA GLN A 412 -24.55 4.39 -16.35
C GLN A 412 -24.48 5.84 -15.85
N ALA A 413 -25.45 6.68 -16.21
CA ALA A 413 -25.58 8.03 -15.65
C ALA A 413 -25.69 7.99 -14.12
N ALA A 414 -26.52 7.11 -13.57
CA ALA A 414 -26.69 6.99 -12.11
C ALA A 414 -25.42 6.49 -11.40
N LYS A 415 -24.65 5.58 -12.02
CA LYS A 415 -23.38 5.08 -11.47
C LYS A 415 -22.28 6.14 -11.51
N SER A 416 -22.27 6.98 -12.54
CA SER A 416 -21.24 8.00 -12.77
C SER A 416 -21.14 9.05 -11.65
N GLY A 417 -22.23 9.30 -10.94
CA GLY A 417 -22.25 10.26 -9.84
C GLY A 417 -21.30 9.88 -8.68
N GLY A 418 -21.20 8.59 -8.35
CA GLY A 418 -20.58 8.11 -7.10
C GLY A 418 -19.15 7.58 -7.25
N ARG A 419 -18.59 7.73 -8.44
CA ARG A 419 -17.27 7.20 -8.80
C ARG A 419 -16.15 8.14 -8.31
N ILE A 420 -15.02 7.57 -7.89
CA ILE A 420 -13.90 8.32 -7.32
C ILE A 420 -13.28 9.29 -8.34
N GLY A 421 -13.33 8.95 -9.62
CA GLY A 421 -12.79 9.78 -10.70
C GLY A 421 -13.72 10.91 -11.16
N ARG A 422 -14.93 11.06 -10.62
CA ARG A 422 -15.89 12.10 -11.04
C ARG A 422 -15.29 13.51 -10.97
N LEU A 423 -14.56 13.80 -9.90
CA LEU A 423 -13.92 15.10 -9.65
C LEU A 423 -12.39 15.01 -9.79
N ARG A 424 -11.90 14.07 -10.60
CA ARG A 424 -10.47 13.98 -10.90
C ARG A 424 -10.04 15.21 -11.69
N ASP A 425 -8.98 15.86 -11.25
CA ASP A 425 -8.35 16.94 -11.99
C ASP A 425 -6.83 16.66 -12.10
N PRO A 426 -6.31 16.37 -13.31
CA PRO A 426 -4.89 16.23 -13.54
C PRO A 426 -4.06 17.45 -13.11
N ASN A 427 -4.61 18.66 -13.15
CA ASN A 427 -3.93 19.90 -12.78
C ASN A 427 -3.87 20.16 -11.28
N ARG A 428 -4.59 19.35 -10.48
CA ARG A 428 -4.59 19.47 -9.03
C ARG A 428 -3.15 19.42 -8.47
N PRO A 429 -2.71 20.42 -7.66
CA PRO A 429 -1.33 20.52 -7.20
C PRO A 429 -0.81 19.25 -6.54
N ARG A 430 0.25 18.65 -7.11
CA ARG A 430 0.81 17.36 -6.66
C ARG A 430 2.01 17.50 -5.72
N LYS A 431 2.69 18.65 -5.77
CA LYS A 431 3.92 18.95 -5.02
C LYS A 431 3.98 20.45 -4.73
N LEU A 432 4.69 20.81 -3.66
CA LEU A 432 5.04 22.20 -3.39
C LEU A 432 6.06 22.72 -4.40
N THR A 433 5.98 24.02 -4.71
CA THR A 433 7.04 24.73 -5.43
C THR A 433 8.30 24.85 -4.58
N ASN A 434 9.42 25.26 -5.19
CA ASN A 434 10.68 25.43 -4.46
C ASN A 434 10.56 26.52 -3.39
N GLU A 435 9.85 27.59 -3.72
CA GLU A 435 9.60 28.77 -2.90
C GLU A 435 8.73 28.39 -1.70
N GLN A 436 7.60 27.72 -1.93
CA GLN A 436 6.73 27.19 -0.88
C GLN A 436 7.49 26.25 0.07
N GLY A 437 8.30 25.36 -0.50
CA GLY A 437 9.14 24.48 0.31
C GLY A 437 10.15 25.26 1.16
N GLN A 438 10.65 26.41 0.71
CA GLN A 438 11.57 27.26 1.49
C GLN A 438 10.83 27.99 2.61
N GLN A 439 9.63 28.48 2.36
CA GLN A 439 8.76 29.08 3.38
C GLN A 439 8.54 28.13 4.56
N VAL A 440 8.27 26.85 4.30
CA VAL A 440 8.15 25.82 5.35
C VAL A 440 9.39 25.74 6.25
N ARG A 441 10.60 25.93 5.70
CA ARG A 441 11.83 25.87 6.49
C ARG A 441 12.05 27.08 7.37
N ARG A 442 11.37 28.19 7.08
CA ARG A 442 11.40 29.44 7.86
C ARG A 442 10.33 29.48 8.95
N LEU A 443 9.44 28.48 9.03
CA LEU A 443 8.42 28.42 10.08
C LEU A 443 9.08 28.36 11.46
N PRO A 444 8.54 29.07 12.48
CA PRO A 444 9.10 29.09 13.83
C PRO A 444 9.25 27.70 14.47
N SER A 445 8.32 26.77 14.17
CA SER A 445 8.38 25.37 14.61
C SER A 445 9.60 24.62 14.08
N VAL A 446 9.99 24.88 12.83
CA VAL A 446 11.17 24.29 12.19
C VAL A 446 12.43 25.03 12.59
N HIS A 447 12.40 26.38 12.62
CA HIS A 447 13.54 27.22 12.93
C HIS A 447 14.11 26.93 14.33
N ARG A 448 13.26 26.87 15.36
CA ARG A 448 13.68 26.55 16.73
C ARG A 448 14.37 25.18 16.84
N LEU A 449 13.89 24.19 16.09
CA LEU A 449 14.52 22.86 16.04
C LEU A 449 15.85 22.88 15.29
N LEU A 450 15.97 23.69 14.23
CA LEU A 450 17.22 23.89 13.52
C LEU A 450 18.26 24.55 14.42
N GLU A 451 17.91 25.64 15.11
CA GLU A 451 18.79 26.33 16.06
C GLU A 451 19.26 25.39 17.18
N SER A 452 18.35 24.61 17.76
CA SER A 452 18.69 23.65 18.82
C SER A 452 19.62 22.56 18.30
N ARG A 453 19.35 22.01 17.10
CA ARG A 453 20.26 21.05 16.45
C ARG A 453 21.64 21.67 16.19
N ASP A 454 21.68 22.91 15.72
CA ASP A 454 22.92 23.58 15.31
C ASP A 454 23.75 24.02 16.53
N ARG A 455 23.11 24.36 17.65
CA ARG A 455 23.77 24.53 18.95
C ARG A 455 24.47 23.25 19.40
N VAL A 456 23.75 22.12 19.43
CA VAL A 456 24.33 20.81 19.80
C VAL A 456 25.45 20.42 18.82
N ARG A 457 25.26 20.65 17.52
CA ARG A 457 26.32 20.45 16.52
C ARG A 457 27.55 21.29 16.81
N GLY A 458 27.38 22.56 17.20
CA GLY A 458 28.47 23.46 17.54
C GLY A 458 29.26 22.97 18.76
N VAL A 459 28.57 22.46 19.79
CA VAL A 459 29.22 21.84 20.96
C VAL A 459 30.04 20.63 20.52
N ILE A 460 29.45 19.72 19.74
CA ILE A 460 30.14 18.53 19.22
C ILE A 460 31.40 18.90 18.42
N LEU A 461 31.32 19.92 17.56
CA LEU A 461 32.47 20.34 16.76
C LEU A 461 33.57 21.00 17.60
N ARG A 462 33.23 21.68 18.70
CA ARG A 462 34.23 22.24 19.63
C ARG A 462 34.92 21.17 20.46
N GLU A 463 34.17 20.20 20.98
CA GLU A 463 34.70 19.18 21.89
C GLU A 463 35.39 18.03 21.15
N PHE A 464 34.85 17.60 20.00
CA PHE A 464 35.31 16.40 19.29
C PHE A 464 35.92 16.70 17.92
N GLY A 465 35.94 17.97 17.48
CA GLY A 465 36.40 18.42 16.16
C GLY A 465 35.45 18.06 15.01
N PHE A 466 35.03 16.80 14.92
CA PHE A 466 34.15 16.27 13.87
C PHE A 466 32.95 15.53 14.46
N LEU A 467 31.79 15.69 13.82
CA LEU A 467 30.54 14.98 14.16
C LEU A 467 30.69 13.46 14.31
N ARG A 468 31.54 12.83 13.48
CA ARG A 468 31.77 11.38 13.51
C ARG A 468 32.52 10.91 14.76
N MET A 469 33.27 11.80 15.41
CA MET A 469 34.05 11.44 16.59
C MET A 469 33.22 11.38 17.86
N ALA A 470 32.05 12.04 17.87
CA ALA A 470 31.10 11.93 18.98
C ALA A 470 30.18 10.70 18.86
N ILE A 471 30.39 9.79 17.89
CA ILE A 471 29.54 8.59 17.75
C ILE A 471 29.73 7.70 18.99
N GLY A 472 28.63 7.47 19.72
CA GLY A 472 28.62 6.73 20.99
C GLY A 472 28.25 7.63 22.17
N GLU A 473 28.50 8.93 22.05
CA GLU A 473 28.23 9.89 23.12
C GLU A 473 26.73 10.26 23.23
N PRO A 474 26.25 10.58 24.44
CA PRO A 474 24.88 11.06 24.66
C PRO A 474 24.54 12.28 23.78
N ILE A 475 25.49 13.22 23.64
CA ILE A 475 25.31 14.45 22.85
C ILE A 475 25.11 14.17 21.35
N HIS A 476 25.77 13.16 20.80
CA HIS A 476 25.55 12.75 19.42
C HIS A 476 24.17 12.08 19.27
N THR A 477 23.73 11.29 20.25
CA THR A 477 22.37 10.72 20.26
C THR A 477 21.31 11.81 20.28
N GLU A 478 21.51 12.86 21.07
CA GLU A 478 20.66 14.05 21.08
C GLU A 478 20.66 14.76 19.73
N TYR A 479 21.83 15.01 19.12
CA TYR A 479 21.93 15.57 17.77
C TYR A 479 21.13 14.74 16.75
N LYS A 480 21.23 13.40 16.79
CA LYS A 480 20.47 12.52 15.88
C LYS A 480 18.96 12.52 16.19
N LYS A 481 18.56 12.73 17.44
CA LYS A 481 17.14 12.91 17.82
C LYS A 481 16.61 14.22 17.24
N LEU A 482 17.32 15.33 17.44
CA LEU A 482 16.96 16.64 16.88
C LEU A 482 16.95 16.63 15.35
N GLU A 483 17.93 15.98 14.69
CA GLU A 483 17.95 15.81 13.24
C GLU A 483 16.71 15.06 12.72
N ARG A 484 16.28 14.00 13.42
CA ARG A 484 15.04 13.28 13.09
C ARG A 484 13.81 14.15 13.31
N MET A 485 13.75 14.91 14.41
CA MET A 485 12.65 15.83 14.69
C MET A 485 12.53 16.91 13.62
N VAL A 486 13.63 17.60 13.28
CA VAL A 486 13.68 18.60 12.18
C VAL A 486 13.12 18.03 10.89
N ASN A 487 13.59 16.85 10.48
CA ASN A 487 13.14 16.22 9.24
C ASN A 487 11.65 15.84 9.32
N SER A 488 11.20 15.30 10.43
CA SER A 488 9.79 14.93 10.64
C SER A 488 8.88 16.16 10.58
N THR A 489 9.24 17.23 11.29
CA THR A 489 8.49 18.50 11.32
C THR A 489 8.43 19.12 9.94
N ILE A 490 9.56 19.25 9.22
CA ILE A 490 9.55 19.76 7.84
C ILE A 490 8.59 18.95 6.96
N ARG A 491 8.60 17.62 7.07
CA ARG A 491 7.70 16.77 6.26
C ARG A 491 6.24 16.92 6.68
N ALA A 492 5.96 17.12 7.97
CA ALA A 492 4.61 17.36 8.45
C ALA A 492 4.07 18.70 7.92
N GLU A 493 4.87 19.77 8.02
CA GLU A 493 4.54 21.10 7.54
C GLU A 493 4.42 21.16 6.00
N GLU A 494 5.33 20.51 5.25
CA GLU A 494 5.24 20.40 3.79
C GLU A 494 3.91 19.71 3.36
N ARG A 495 3.50 18.66 4.08
CA ARG A 495 2.22 17.98 3.80
C ARG A 495 1.01 18.83 4.18
N ALA A 496 1.08 19.57 5.31
CA ALA A 496 0.01 20.45 5.75
C ALA A 496 -0.21 21.60 4.76
N LEU A 497 0.87 22.24 4.32
CA LEU A 497 0.83 23.30 3.32
C LEU A 497 0.28 22.81 1.99
N LEU A 498 0.75 21.65 1.50
CA LEU A 498 0.24 21.08 0.25
C LEU A 498 -1.26 20.80 0.33
N LYS A 499 -1.74 20.25 1.44
CA LYS A 499 -3.19 20.05 1.66
C LYS A 499 -3.96 21.36 1.70
N CYS A 500 -3.39 22.42 2.25
CA CYS A 500 -4.02 23.75 2.26
C CYS A 500 -4.17 24.29 0.83
N ILE A 501 -3.07 24.28 0.06
CA ILE A 501 -3.05 24.70 -1.35
C ILE A 501 -4.07 23.89 -2.16
N GLN A 502 -4.07 22.57 -1.99
CA GLN A 502 -5.02 21.70 -2.65
C GLN A 502 -6.48 22.06 -2.31
N ARG A 503 -6.81 22.26 -1.03
CA ARG A 503 -8.17 22.67 -0.62
C ARG A 503 -8.58 24.02 -1.20
N GLN A 504 -7.64 24.96 -1.32
CA GLN A 504 -7.91 26.24 -1.95
C GLN A 504 -8.15 26.08 -3.45
N TYR A 505 -7.30 25.32 -4.13
CA TYR A 505 -7.45 24.96 -5.53
C TYR A 505 -8.79 24.27 -5.81
N ASP A 506 -9.15 23.27 -5.01
CA ASP A 506 -10.39 22.50 -5.14
C ASP A 506 -11.64 23.41 -5.03
N LYS A 507 -11.53 24.56 -4.35
CA LYS A 507 -12.59 25.57 -4.25
C LYS A 507 -12.57 26.58 -5.40
N SER A 508 -11.40 27.04 -5.83
CA SER A 508 -11.29 28.13 -6.82
C SER A 508 -11.30 27.63 -8.27
N ALA A 509 -10.70 26.48 -8.56
CA ALA A 509 -10.54 25.98 -9.93
C ALA A 509 -11.87 25.78 -10.68
N PRO A 510 -12.95 25.26 -10.06
CA PRO A 510 -14.26 25.20 -10.72
C PRO A 510 -14.82 26.59 -11.05
N VAL A 511 -14.68 27.56 -10.13
CA VAL A 511 -15.16 28.93 -10.32
C VAL A 511 -14.41 29.61 -11.46
N GLU A 512 -13.08 29.48 -11.49
CA GLU A 512 -12.24 30.01 -12.56
C GLU A 512 -12.56 29.36 -13.91
N ALA A 513 -12.87 28.05 -13.93
CA ALA A 513 -13.28 27.35 -15.14
C ALA A 513 -14.60 27.89 -15.69
N ILE A 514 -15.60 28.08 -14.82
CA ILE A 514 -16.89 28.68 -15.19
C ILE A 514 -16.68 30.12 -15.69
N GLN A 515 -15.86 30.92 -15.02
CA GLN A 515 -15.58 32.30 -15.46
C GLN A 515 -14.90 32.35 -16.84
N ARG A 516 -13.99 31.41 -17.15
CA ARG A 516 -13.39 31.29 -18.49
C ARG A 516 -14.41 30.95 -19.56
N GLN A 517 -15.38 30.08 -19.24
CA GLN A 517 -16.49 29.74 -20.13
C GLN A 517 -17.40 30.94 -20.38
N ILE A 518 -17.84 31.63 -19.33
CA ILE A 518 -18.68 32.84 -19.43
C ILE A 518 -18.00 33.92 -20.28
N LYS A 519 -16.67 34.08 -20.15
CA LYS A 519 -15.89 35.06 -20.90
C LYS A 519 -15.60 34.65 -22.36
N GLY A 520 -16.04 33.47 -22.82
CA GLY A 520 -15.71 32.96 -24.15
C GLY A 520 -14.21 32.73 -24.38
N THR A 521 -13.42 32.65 -23.30
CA THR A 521 -11.96 32.42 -23.35
C THR A 521 -11.60 30.94 -23.19
N SER A 522 -12.61 30.07 -23.21
CA SER A 522 -12.39 28.63 -23.21
C SER A 522 -11.87 28.23 -24.58
N ALA A 523 -10.64 27.71 -24.63
CA ALA A 523 -10.18 26.96 -25.78
C ALA A 523 -11.04 25.69 -25.87
N GLU A 524 -12.15 25.77 -26.59
CA GLU A 524 -12.88 24.59 -27.05
C GLU A 524 -11.91 23.76 -27.91
N GLY A 525 -11.60 22.53 -27.48
CA GLY A 525 -10.87 21.56 -28.29
C GLY A 525 -9.42 21.25 -27.91
N GLN A 526 -8.84 21.82 -26.84
CA GLN A 526 -7.64 21.21 -26.26
C GLN A 526 -8.09 20.05 -25.35
N GLU A 527 -8.07 18.83 -25.89
CA GLU A 527 -7.94 17.62 -25.08
C GLU A 527 -7.02 17.90 -23.90
N LEU A 528 -7.43 17.50 -22.68
CA LEU A 528 -6.69 17.64 -21.43
C LEU A 528 -5.26 17.06 -21.56
N THR A 529 -4.36 17.82 -22.14
CA THR A 529 -2.94 17.53 -22.29
C THR A 529 -2.16 18.68 -21.67
N SER A 530 -2.48 19.02 -20.43
CA SER A 530 -1.46 19.52 -19.52
C SER A 530 -0.64 18.33 -19.01
N GLU A 531 -0.11 17.51 -19.92
CA GLU A 531 1.06 16.72 -19.59
C GLU A 531 2.17 17.73 -19.38
N SER A 532 2.46 18.02 -18.10
CA SER A 532 3.83 18.32 -17.69
C SER A 532 4.74 17.43 -18.53
N THR A 533 5.58 18.03 -19.39
CA THR A 533 6.41 17.37 -20.42
C THR A 533 6.57 15.87 -20.12
N PRO A 534 5.97 14.96 -20.92
CA PRO A 534 5.86 13.54 -20.57
C PRO A 534 7.20 13.08 -20.04
N MET A 535 7.21 12.74 -18.75
CA MET A 535 8.45 12.42 -18.08
C MET A 535 8.98 11.16 -18.73
N GLN A 536 9.99 11.31 -19.59
CA GLN A 536 10.42 10.24 -20.48
C GLN A 536 10.73 9.00 -19.66
N ILE A 537 9.97 7.92 -19.88
CA ILE A 537 10.17 6.65 -19.20
C ILE A 537 11.56 6.14 -19.61
N LYS A 538 12.53 6.25 -18.71
CA LYS A 538 13.93 5.92 -18.99
C LYS A 538 14.19 4.41 -19.12
N ILE A 539 13.36 3.59 -18.47
CA ILE A 539 13.49 2.12 -18.46
C ILE A 539 12.74 1.56 -19.67
N PRO A 540 13.43 0.94 -20.66
CA PRO A 540 12.79 0.45 -21.89
C PRO A 540 11.65 -0.55 -21.63
N GLU A 541 11.84 -1.46 -20.68
CA GLU A 541 10.84 -2.46 -20.33
C GLU A 541 9.57 -1.81 -19.76
N ARG A 542 9.72 -0.78 -18.91
CA ARG A 542 8.58 -0.01 -18.40
C ARG A 542 7.88 0.73 -19.54
N ARG A 543 8.62 1.27 -20.50
CA ARG A 543 8.05 1.97 -21.66
C ARG A 543 7.20 1.04 -22.52
N GLN A 544 7.69 -0.16 -22.81
CA GLN A 544 6.91 -1.16 -23.56
C GLN A 544 5.62 -1.57 -22.85
N ILE A 545 5.66 -1.73 -21.52
CA ILE A 545 4.47 -2.03 -20.72
C ILE A 545 3.51 -0.83 -20.72
N ALA A 546 4.01 0.40 -20.64
CA ALA A 546 3.22 1.61 -20.73
C ALA A 546 2.53 1.76 -22.11
N GLU A 547 3.26 1.52 -23.21
CA GLU A 547 2.70 1.51 -24.57
C GLU A 547 1.54 0.49 -24.69
N ALA A 548 1.71 -0.71 -24.14
CA ALA A 548 0.65 -1.71 -24.09
C ALA A 548 -0.54 -1.26 -23.22
N ALA A 549 -0.29 -0.61 -22.07
CA ALA A 549 -1.36 -0.11 -21.20
C ALA A 549 -2.20 0.99 -21.88
N MET A 550 -1.55 1.83 -22.67
CA MET A 550 -2.17 2.95 -23.40
C MET A 550 -2.78 2.56 -24.75
N SER A 551 -2.55 1.33 -25.21
CA SER A 551 -3.11 0.84 -26.48
C SER A 551 -4.63 0.71 -26.41
N ASP A 552 -5.28 0.86 -27.56
CA ASP A 552 -6.72 0.64 -27.71
C ASP A 552 -7.09 -0.82 -27.35
N PRO A 553 -8.14 -1.06 -26.55
CA PRO A 553 -8.62 -2.41 -26.24
C PRO A 553 -8.83 -3.32 -27.47
N ALA A 554 -9.26 -2.76 -28.60
CA ALA A 554 -9.47 -3.49 -29.85
C ALA A 554 -8.18 -4.15 -30.36
N VAL A 555 -7.01 -3.55 -30.08
CA VAL A 555 -5.71 -4.14 -30.42
C VAL A 555 -5.54 -5.51 -29.76
N PHE A 556 -6.12 -5.72 -28.58
CA PHE A 556 -5.98 -6.95 -27.79
C PHE A 556 -6.90 -8.09 -28.22
N THR A 557 -7.83 -7.84 -29.14
CA THR A 557 -8.72 -8.87 -29.67
C THR A 557 -8.02 -9.78 -30.69
N GLY A 558 -8.53 -10.99 -30.88
CA GLY A 558 -8.10 -11.91 -31.94
C GLY A 558 -6.98 -12.90 -31.58
N PRO A 559 -6.48 -13.67 -32.56
CA PRO A 559 -5.72 -14.92 -32.34
C PRO A 559 -4.32 -14.72 -31.73
N LYS A 560 -3.84 -13.48 -31.61
CA LYS A 560 -2.50 -13.16 -31.07
C LYS A 560 -2.48 -12.97 -29.54
N ALA A 561 -3.58 -13.25 -28.84
CA ALA A 561 -3.69 -13.11 -27.38
C ALA A 561 -2.52 -13.80 -26.64
N LEU A 562 -2.22 -15.05 -26.98
CA LEU A 562 -1.15 -15.82 -26.32
C LEU A 562 0.24 -15.19 -26.49
N SER A 563 0.58 -14.76 -27.71
CA SER A 563 1.87 -14.11 -28.00
C SER A 563 2.04 -12.79 -27.24
N ARG A 564 0.94 -12.06 -27.00
CA ARG A 564 0.95 -10.85 -26.17
C ARG A 564 1.27 -11.17 -24.71
N HIS A 565 0.67 -12.22 -24.14
CA HIS A 565 0.99 -12.67 -22.78
C HIS A 565 2.46 -13.08 -22.63
N ILE A 566 3.00 -13.83 -23.61
CA ILE A 566 4.39 -14.27 -23.61
C ILE A 566 5.33 -13.05 -23.64
N LYS A 567 5.12 -12.13 -24.60
CA LYS A 567 5.93 -10.91 -24.73
C LYS A 567 5.85 -10.05 -23.47
N CYS A 568 4.63 -9.77 -22.99
CA CYS A 568 4.41 -8.96 -21.80
C CYS A 568 5.06 -9.58 -20.56
N SER A 569 4.93 -10.90 -20.38
CA SER A 569 5.57 -11.61 -19.26
C SER A 569 7.09 -11.50 -19.32
N ALA A 570 7.70 -11.71 -20.49
CA ALA A 570 9.14 -11.56 -20.68
C ALA A 570 9.61 -10.13 -20.33
N THR A 571 8.87 -9.11 -20.78
CA THR A 571 9.15 -7.70 -20.45
C THR A 571 9.01 -7.43 -18.95
N MET A 572 7.96 -7.94 -18.28
CA MET A 572 7.74 -7.79 -16.84
C MET A 572 8.83 -8.48 -16.00
N ILE A 573 9.31 -9.66 -16.42
CA ILE A 573 10.42 -10.37 -15.77
C ILE A 573 11.70 -9.55 -15.87
N SER A 574 12.04 -9.04 -17.05
CA SER A 574 13.20 -8.16 -17.24
C SER A 574 13.08 -6.89 -16.41
N LEU A 575 11.89 -6.27 -16.39
CA LEU A 575 11.59 -5.09 -15.60
C LEU A 575 11.88 -5.31 -14.10
N CYS A 576 11.56 -6.47 -13.52
CA CYS A 576 11.77 -6.74 -12.09
C CYS A 576 13.21 -6.49 -11.61
N ARG A 577 14.18 -6.64 -12.52
CA ARG A 577 15.63 -6.49 -12.27
C ARG A 577 16.15 -5.06 -12.44
N GLN A 578 15.29 -4.15 -12.92
CA GLN A 578 15.62 -2.75 -13.17
C GLN A 578 15.35 -1.87 -11.95
N ARG A 579 16.00 -0.70 -11.93
CA ARG A 579 15.83 0.30 -10.88
C ARG A 579 15.79 1.70 -11.47
N GLU A 580 14.86 2.53 -11.01
CA GLU A 580 14.90 3.95 -11.30
C GLU A 580 16.03 4.66 -10.53
N GLY A 581 16.74 5.56 -11.20
CA GLY A 581 17.64 6.51 -10.55
C GLY A 581 16.89 7.27 -9.45
N ARG A 582 17.48 7.32 -8.25
CA ARG A 582 16.89 8.07 -7.15
C ARG A 582 16.87 9.54 -7.55
N ARG A 583 15.67 10.09 -7.80
CA ARG A 583 15.50 11.53 -8.07
C ARG A 583 16.22 12.33 -6.98
N GLU A 584 17.10 13.22 -7.40
CA GLU A 584 17.94 14.01 -6.50
C GLU A 584 17.11 14.65 -5.39
N THR A 585 17.56 14.45 -4.16
CA THR A 585 16.95 15.15 -3.03
C THR A 585 17.31 16.62 -3.09
N ARG A 586 16.42 17.47 -2.58
CA ARG A 586 16.49 18.94 -2.48
C ARG A 586 17.86 19.55 -2.11
N ARG A 587 18.75 18.79 -1.45
CA ARG A 587 20.13 19.21 -1.10
C ARG A 587 21.11 19.19 -2.28
N GLU A 588 20.89 18.38 -3.30
CA GLU A 588 21.81 18.23 -4.46
C GLU A 588 21.58 19.31 -5.54
N ARG A 589 20.32 19.75 -5.75
CA ARG A 589 20.00 20.84 -6.69
C ARG A 589 20.57 22.20 -6.27
N LEU A 590 20.64 22.50 -4.97
CA LEU A 590 21.21 23.75 -4.46
C LEU A 590 22.72 23.81 -4.64
N SER A 591 23.42 22.67 -4.56
CA SER A 591 24.86 22.57 -4.84
C SER A 591 25.17 22.95 -6.29
N ARG A 592 24.32 22.54 -7.26
CA ARG A 592 24.52 22.90 -8.68
C ARG A 592 24.38 24.39 -8.98
N LYS A 593 23.52 25.12 -8.26
CA LYS A 593 23.36 26.56 -8.47
C LYS A 593 24.56 27.36 -7.94
N TYR A 594 25.18 26.90 -6.85
CA TYR A 594 26.35 27.55 -6.27
C TYR A 594 27.64 27.28 -7.07
N SER A 595 27.76 26.10 -7.69
CA SER A 595 28.94 25.77 -8.51
C SER A 595 28.96 26.42 -9.91
N ARG A 596 27.82 26.94 -10.41
CA ARG A 596 27.76 27.66 -11.70
C ARG A 596 27.99 29.17 -11.59
N SER A 597 28.20 29.71 -10.38
CA SER A 597 28.42 31.15 -10.18
C SER A 597 29.88 31.54 -9.99
N THR A 598 30.83 30.63 -10.19
CA THR A 598 32.27 30.94 -10.27
C THR A 598 32.71 30.57 -11.67
N GLY A 599 33.13 31.59 -12.42
CA GLY A 599 33.08 31.64 -13.87
C GLY A 599 34.09 30.77 -14.62
N GLU A 600 33.80 30.58 -15.89
CA GLU A 600 34.67 30.99 -17.01
C GLU A 600 33.81 31.01 -18.28
N THR A 601 33.83 32.15 -18.96
CA THR A 601 33.29 32.35 -20.30
C THR A 601 34.20 31.63 -21.29
N ASP A 602 33.70 30.58 -21.93
CA ASP A 602 34.35 30.07 -23.14
C ASP A 602 33.32 29.79 -24.23
N THR A 603 33.61 30.39 -25.37
CA THR A 603 32.89 30.36 -26.64
C THR A 603 32.75 28.94 -27.17
N ALA A 604 31.52 28.54 -27.46
CA ALA A 604 31.21 27.26 -28.08
C ALA A 604 31.62 27.27 -29.56
N THR A 605 32.58 26.43 -29.93
CA THR A 605 32.75 25.97 -31.32
C THR A 605 32.22 24.54 -31.42
N THR A 606 31.18 24.39 -32.22
CA THR A 606 30.48 23.14 -32.51
C THR A 606 31.38 22.21 -33.33
N VAL A 607 31.77 21.07 -32.77
CA VAL A 607 32.27 19.93 -33.55
C VAL A 607 31.33 18.77 -33.32
N VAL A 608 30.62 18.41 -34.40
CA VAL A 608 29.76 17.24 -34.50
C VAL A 608 30.65 16.00 -34.47
N SER A 609 30.40 15.08 -33.53
CA SER A 609 30.97 13.73 -33.57
C SER A 609 29.85 12.72 -33.51
N THR A 610 29.71 11.99 -34.60
CA THR A 610 28.75 10.92 -34.90
C THR A 610 28.95 9.72 -33.94
N PRO A 611 27.89 9.06 -33.46
CA PRO A 611 28.02 7.90 -32.60
C PRO A 611 28.27 6.62 -33.42
N THR A 612 29.45 6.04 -33.29
CA THR A 612 29.73 4.68 -33.77
C THR A 612 29.37 3.67 -32.66
N LEU A 613 28.43 2.78 -32.98
CA LEU A 613 28.09 1.59 -32.18
C LEU A 613 29.25 0.58 -32.18
N PRO A 614 29.56 -0.08 -31.06
CA PRO A 614 30.23 -1.38 -31.11
C PRO A 614 29.23 -2.50 -30.82
N LEU A 615 29.06 -3.36 -31.83
CA LEU A 615 28.46 -4.69 -31.71
C LEU A 615 29.50 -5.68 -31.12
N SER A 616 28.99 -6.67 -30.41
CA SER A 616 29.61 -7.82 -29.73
C SER A 616 30.89 -8.47 -30.29
N SER A 617 31.85 -8.77 -29.40
CA SER A 617 32.73 -9.96 -29.41
C SER A 617 33.32 -10.22 -28.00
N THR A 618 33.70 -11.46 -27.70
CA THR A 618 34.32 -11.95 -26.43
C THR A 618 35.81 -12.24 -26.64
N PRO A 619 36.61 -12.50 -25.57
CA PRO A 619 37.23 -11.57 -24.64
C PRO A 619 38.75 -11.47 -24.88
N GLU A 620 39.25 -10.32 -25.31
CA GLU A 620 40.67 -9.98 -25.27
C GLU A 620 40.88 -8.77 -24.37
N GLY A 621 41.75 -8.91 -23.36
CA GLY A 621 42.16 -7.85 -22.44
C GLY A 621 41.02 -7.23 -21.63
N CYS A 622 40.69 -7.79 -20.46
CA CYS A 622 39.66 -7.21 -19.61
C CYS A 622 40.17 -5.95 -18.92
N VAL A 623 40.10 -4.81 -19.61
CA VAL A 623 40.48 -3.51 -19.06
C VAL A 623 39.51 -3.15 -17.95
N PRO A 624 39.99 -2.81 -16.74
CA PRO A 624 39.16 -2.33 -15.66
C PRO A 624 38.30 -1.13 -16.07
N LEU A 625 37.03 -1.16 -15.69
CA LEU A 625 36.11 -0.07 -15.97
C LEU A 625 36.64 1.23 -15.36
N THR A 626 36.97 2.21 -16.19
CA THR A 626 37.52 3.49 -15.71
C THR A 626 36.41 4.51 -15.49
N CYS A 627 36.34 5.09 -14.29
CA CYS A 627 35.43 6.19 -13.97
C CYS A 627 35.96 7.48 -14.57
N GLN A 628 35.11 8.21 -15.29
CA GLN A 628 35.46 9.54 -15.80
C GLN A 628 35.10 10.62 -14.78
N GLU A 629 36.06 11.47 -14.43
CA GLU A 629 35.89 12.59 -13.49
C GLU A 629 35.15 12.18 -12.20
N PHE A 630 34.01 12.79 -11.92
CA PHE A 630 33.21 12.54 -10.72
C PHE A 630 32.11 11.50 -10.96
N GLN A 631 32.36 10.44 -11.74
CA GLN A 631 31.43 9.30 -11.89
C GLN A 631 31.50 8.34 -10.68
N CYS A 632 30.40 7.65 -10.43
CA CYS A 632 30.31 6.66 -9.36
C CYS A 632 30.48 5.24 -9.89
N LEU A 633 31.57 4.56 -9.50
CA LEU A 633 31.84 3.16 -9.85
C LEU A 633 30.64 2.24 -9.55
N PHE A 634 30.00 2.43 -8.39
CA PHE A 634 28.83 1.64 -8.02
C PHE A 634 27.62 1.86 -8.94
N CYS A 635 27.45 3.07 -9.48
CA CYS A 635 26.37 3.38 -10.42
C CYS A 635 26.68 2.83 -11.81
N LEU A 636 27.91 3.02 -12.28
CA LEU A 636 28.35 2.50 -13.57
C LEU A 636 28.17 0.98 -13.66
N CYS A 637 28.43 0.25 -12.57
CA CYS A 637 28.25 -1.20 -12.49
C CYS A 637 26.86 -1.64 -11.98
N SER A 638 25.83 -0.78 -12.08
CA SER A 638 24.47 -1.09 -11.61
C SER A 638 23.45 -1.20 -12.74
N ASN A 639 22.26 -1.70 -12.42
CA ASN A 639 21.12 -1.83 -13.34
C ASN A 639 20.28 -0.53 -13.40
N LEU A 640 20.92 0.63 -13.31
CA LEU A 640 20.26 1.92 -13.50
C LEU A 640 20.14 2.23 -15.01
N PRO A 641 19.24 3.14 -15.44
CA PRO A 641 19.27 3.68 -16.80
C PRO A 641 20.62 4.31 -17.12
N GLN A 642 21.03 4.27 -18.40
CA GLN A 642 22.36 4.72 -18.84
C GLN A 642 22.72 6.12 -18.30
N GLU A 643 21.83 7.10 -18.48
CA GLU A 643 22.02 8.47 -17.98
C GLU A 643 22.27 8.53 -16.46
N ASP A 644 21.61 7.67 -15.68
CA ASP A 644 21.78 7.61 -14.23
C ASP A 644 23.06 6.83 -13.83
N ARG A 645 23.49 5.85 -14.64
CA ARG A 645 24.74 5.09 -14.46
C ARG A 645 25.95 5.98 -14.69
N GLU A 646 25.92 6.73 -15.80
CA GLU A 646 27.02 7.58 -16.30
C GLU A 646 27.03 8.98 -15.69
N LYS A 647 26.12 9.24 -14.74
CA LYS A 647 25.97 10.52 -14.08
C LYS A 647 27.27 11.01 -13.44
N ARG A 648 27.67 12.22 -13.83
CA ARG A 648 28.76 12.98 -13.23
C ARG A 648 28.25 13.85 -12.09
N TYR A 649 28.91 13.76 -10.94
CA TYR A 649 28.59 14.57 -9.77
C TYR A 649 29.31 15.92 -9.84
N ALA A 650 28.81 16.94 -9.13
CA ALA A 650 29.33 18.30 -9.22
C ALA A 650 30.76 18.48 -8.67
N GLY A 651 31.31 17.46 -8.00
CA GLY A 651 32.63 17.50 -7.40
C GLY A 651 32.87 16.34 -6.44
N LYS A 652 34.13 16.17 -6.02
CA LYS A 652 34.59 15.06 -5.17
C LYS A 652 33.73 14.85 -3.92
N HIS A 653 33.44 15.90 -3.16
CA HIS A 653 32.59 15.79 -1.96
C HIS A 653 31.19 15.23 -2.29
N SER A 654 30.60 15.67 -3.40
CA SER A 654 29.24 15.23 -3.77
C SER A 654 29.23 13.76 -4.22
N LEU A 655 30.28 13.33 -4.93
CA LEU A 655 30.52 11.93 -5.28
C LEU A 655 30.71 11.06 -4.02
N GLN A 656 31.56 11.51 -3.10
CA GLN A 656 31.85 10.81 -1.84
C GLN A 656 30.56 10.56 -1.04
N ARG A 657 29.80 11.62 -0.80
CA ARG A 657 28.51 11.58 -0.11
C ARG A 657 27.52 10.66 -0.82
N HIS A 658 27.53 10.64 -2.16
CA HIS A 658 26.69 9.73 -2.93
C HIS A 658 27.13 8.27 -2.75
N ALA A 659 28.42 7.96 -2.94
CA ALA A 659 28.96 6.60 -2.81
C ALA A 659 28.70 6.01 -1.41
N GLU A 660 28.85 6.85 -0.38
CA GLU A 660 28.50 6.52 1.01
C GLU A 660 27.02 6.18 1.16
N ARG A 661 26.11 7.00 0.61
CA ARG A 661 24.67 6.72 0.66
C ARG A 661 24.24 5.56 -0.22
N CYS A 662 24.91 5.36 -1.35
CA CYS A 662 24.55 4.41 -2.38
C CYS A 662 24.94 2.98 -1.96
N ARG A 663 26.17 2.80 -1.46
CA ARG A 663 26.73 1.48 -1.14
C ARG A 663 27.52 1.46 0.17
N LEU A 664 28.49 2.36 0.38
CA LEU A 664 29.49 2.20 1.45
C LEU A 664 28.91 2.28 2.88
N ARG A 665 27.77 2.95 3.10
CA ARG A 665 27.10 2.95 4.42
C ARG A 665 26.62 1.57 4.90
N HIS A 666 26.52 0.61 3.98
CA HIS A 666 26.07 -0.74 4.27
C HIS A 666 27.24 -1.66 4.68
N PHE A 667 28.47 -1.12 4.66
CA PHE A 667 29.68 -1.80 5.09
C PHE A 667 30.22 -1.11 6.34
N GLN A 668 30.54 -1.91 7.37
CA GLN A 668 31.37 -1.49 8.49
C GLN A 668 32.82 -1.25 8.02
N GLU A 669 33.64 -0.62 8.85
CA GLU A 669 34.99 -0.21 8.41
C GLU A 669 35.90 -1.38 8.04
N LYS A 670 35.71 -2.52 8.71
CA LYS A 670 36.43 -3.78 8.49
C LYS A 670 35.66 -4.79 7.63
N ASP A 671 34.47 -4.44 7.13
CA ASP A 671 33.71 -5.37 6.31
C ASP A 671 34.44 -5.65 4.99
N ARG A 672 34.39 -6.91 4.54
CA ARG A 672 34.85 -7.32 3.22
C ARG A 672 34.00 -6.66 2.12
N ILE A 673 34.63 -5.95 1.18
CA ILE A 673 33.95 -5.19 0.11
C ILE A 673 34.36 -5.75 -1.27
N PRO A 674 33.43 -6.32 -2.06
CA PRO A 674 33.74 -6.77 -3.40
C PRO A 674 33.85 -5.60 -4.40
N CYS A 675 34.71 -5.74 -5.42
CA CYS A 675 34.71 -4.79 -6.54
C CYS A 675 33.37 -4.84 -7.30
N PRO A 676 32.75 -3.69 -7.65
CA PRO A 676 31.54 -3.66 -8.47
C PRO A 676 31.76 -4.15 -9.90
N ASP A 677 32.98 -3.98 -10.44
CA ASP A 677 33.35 -4.45 -11.76
C ASP A 677 33.52 -5.97 -11.75
N LYS A 678 32.46 -6.65 -12.18
CA LYS A 678 32.42 -8.12 -12.25
C LYS A 678 33.12 -8.69 -13.48
N VAL A 679 33.61 -7.84 -14.38
CA VAL A 679 34.25 -8.27 -15.61
C VAL A 679 35.76 -8.32 -15.38
N ALA A 680 36.39 -7.17 -15.12
CA ALA A 680 37.84 -7.09 -14.94
C ALA A 680 38.31 -7.46 -13.52
N CYS A 681 37.48 -7.21 -12.50
CA CYS A 681 37.83 -7.45 -11.09
C CYS A 681 37.01 -8.60 -10.49
N ARG A 682 36.63 -9.59 -11.30
CA ARG A 682 35.76 -10.69 -10.89
C ARG A 682 36.35 -11.45 -9.70
N GLY A 683 35.58 -11.51 -8.61
CA GLY A 683 35.98 -12.25 -7.40
C GLY A 683 36.94 -11.51 -6.47
N MET A 684 37.39 -10.30 -6.82
CA MET A 684 38.21 -9.48 -5.94
C MET A 684 37.38 -8.92 -4.77
N VAL A 685 37.88 -9.14 -3.56
CA VAL A 685 37.24 -8.71 -2.31
C VAL A 685 38.30 -8.07 -1.42
N PHE A 686 38.03 -6.87 -0.91
CA PHE A 686 38.97 -6.07 -0.15
C PHE A 686 38.60 -6.02 1.33
N GLU A 687 39.60 -6.18 2.19
CA GLU A 687 39.43 -6.13 3.65
C GLU A 687 39.24 -4.68 4.12
N GLY A 688 37.98 -4.26 4.24
CA GLY A 688 37.63 -2.93 4.73
C GLY A 688 37.61 -1.81 3.68
N LYS A 689 37.10 -0.64 4.10
CA LYS A 689 36.87 0.49 3.19
C LYS A 689 38.14 1.10 2.63
N SER A 690 39.22 1.14 3.41
CA SER A 690 40.49 1.72 2.98
C SER A 690 41.10 0.92 1.82
N HIS A 691 41.16 -0.41 1.94
CA HIS A 691 41.67 -1.27 0.87
C HIS A 691 40.82 -1.19 -0.40
N PHE A 692 39.49 -1.18 -0.25
CA PHE A 692 38.59 -0.96 -1.39
C PHE A 692 38.83 0.39 -2.06
N LYS A 693 38.95 1.49 -1.30
CA LYS A 693 39.19 2.83 -1.84
C LYS A 693 40.51 2.91 -2.61
N ASN A 694 41.57 2.29 -2.10
CA ASN A 694 42.88 2.25 -2.76
C ASN A 694 42.81 1.50 -4.10
N HIS A 695 42.16 0.33 -4.12
CA HIS A 695 41.93 -0.40 -5.36
C HIS A 695 41.06 0.41 -6.34
N ALA A 696 39.96 1.00 -5.86
CA ALA A 696 39.06 1.73 -6.74
C ALA A 696 39.71 2.99 -7.33
N ALA A 697 40.59 3.66 -6.56
CA ALA A 697 41.37 4.79 -7.06
C ALA A 697 42.41 4.36 -8.12
N SER A 698 43.10 3.24 -7.92
CA SER A 698 44.17 2.78 -8.82
C SER A 698 43.66 2.07 -10.07
N ALA A 699 42.71 1.15 -9.93
CA ALA A 699 42.21 0.34 -11.03
C ALA A 699 41.06 1.01 -11.80
N HIS A 700 40.26 1.85 -11.13
CA HIS A 700 39.04 2.42 -11.72
C HIS A 700 39.03 3.95 -11.77
N LEU A 701 40.11 4.63 -11.36
CA LEU A 701 40.17 6.10 -11.19
C LEU A 701 39.03 6.67 -10.32
N PHE A 702 38.46 5.84 -9.43
CA PHE A 702 37.36 6.21 -8.56
C PHE A 702 37.89 6.77 -7.23
N VAL A 703 38.13 8.09 -7.22
CA VAL A 703 38.72 8.78 -6.06
C VAL A 703 37.63 9.40 -5.17
N LEU A 704 37.54 8.92 -3.92
CA LEU A 704 36.57 9.38 -2.91
C LEU A 704 37.15 10.37 -1.90
#